data_AF-A0A5B8UUU3-F1
#
_entry.id   AF-A0A5B8UUU3-F1
#
_cell.length_a   1.000
_cell.length_b   1.000
_cell.length_c   1.000
_cell.angle_alpha   90.00
_cell.angle_beta   90.00
_cell.angle_gamma   90.00
#
_symmetry.space_group_name_H-M   'P 1'
#
loop_
_entity.id
_entity.type
_entity.pdbx_description
1 polymer ?
#
loop_
_entity_poly.entity_id
_entity_poly.type
_entity_poly.pdbx_seq_one_letter_code
_entity_poly.pdbx_strand_id
1 'polypeptide(L)'
;MNTSQLTRRTIFTGLRVFCPGPRYRAACCLFFTLLLTIARSGAATLVWTGAAGTDWANAANWSPQQVPGSGDAVQIGFTGFVNQPALSQNAQCASLAFGNRQAVTLTISGSLNVSGAITLAHSDDDFIPHATVTGTGTLTCTSLLIGDGVFSKLVLSKTTLFSTSLTNFTVNGNATVNSVTMFLLSGGVAHNHGRLSLEGGLLTITGQIRLTNNIPSFLAGHIDGYLPSASFLIDVSTADARLKLPGNPAIHIGNPAGDTVDFYTYGETQDGGSTVEYAGGDQVVSTRSTPGMDRLPAVYQNLIISGSGTKVTENASGDTLDTEGYLTISAGALDLQANHAFLSTGGDFNNRATTRLAKARFYGTLFLNAGTFSTTPDTLSFLKAGQQLRDSTADGTTITTAYLKTGSKTIVGGRFIIPPGGSWTVADNATQLQVSPNAELVLRADGTGDPALIFLGINQNLVAAARQSPVTGPVNLKGRIAAATAKGAARRPLLATTGRQTLAPPQVLTLSLLHEGAVSLPLVIRFDAGAQPSYSPGEDQLYRKAAGPGPEAWSYSSDHKPLTQNTLPLHTGKTVISLFCGGASGGAYTWQINGAAGLPPGYTIRLLDKLTGKSADLKTTAHYHFSTARGNPASYGSRFELLITRQDGQ
;
A
#
# COMPACT_ATOMS: atom_id res chain seq x y z
N MET A 1 -21.77 22.16 -48.55
CA MET A 1 -21.20 21.32 -49.64
C MET A 1 -21.44 19.85 -49.29
N ASN A 2 -22.09 19.14 -50.21
CA ASN A 2 -22.38 17.69 -50.30
C ASN A 2 -23.17 16.98 -49.20
N THR A 3 -24.50 17.12 -49.31
CA THR A 3 -25.53 16.18 -48.85
C THR A 3 -25.63 14.97 -49.79
N SER A 4 -25.39 13.74 -49.30
CA SER A 4 -25.70 12.51 -50.02
C SER A 4 -26.98 11.87 -49.48
N GLN A 5 -28.04 11.88 -50.28
CA GLN A 5 -29.29 11.17 -50.01
C GLN A 5 -29.15 9.67 -50.28
N LEU A 6 -29.62 8.85 -49.32
CA LEU A 6 -29.77 7.40 -49.47
C LEU A 6 -31.19 7.09 -49.93
N THR A 7 -31.32 6.69 -51.20
CA THR A 7 -32.56 6.28 -51.84
C THR A 7 -32.99 4.89 -51.34
N ARG A 8 -34.11 4.79 -50.60
CA ARG A 8 -34.78 3.52 -50.29
C ARG A 8 -35.35 2.91 -51.58
N ARG A 9 -34.77 1.81 -52.06
CA ARG A 9 -35.39 0.92 -53.06
C ARG A 9 -36.39 -0.01 -52.37
N THR A 10 -37.67 0.20 -52.65
CA THR A 10 -38.75 -0.76 -52.37
C THR A 10 -38.62 -1.94 -53.33
N ILE A 11 -38.31 -3.13 -52.81
CA ILE A 11 -38.43 -4.40 -53.54
C ILE A 11 -39.70 -5.09 -53.01
N PHE A 12 -40.80 -4.94 -53.75
CA PHE A 12 -42.00 -5.78 -53.61
C PHE A 12 -42.35 -6.30 -55.00
N THR A 13 -41.83 -7.47 -55.35
CA THR A 13 -42.28 -8.24 -56.51
C THR A 13 -42.20 -9.73 -56.20
N GLY A 14 -43.35 -10.39 -56.11
CA GLY A 14 -43.46 -11.76 -56.60
C GLY A 14 -43.79 -12.91 -55.63
N LEU A 15 -44.33 -12.69 -54.43
CA LEU A 15 -44.82 -13.83 -53.64
C LEU A 15 -46.23 -14.26 -54.12
N ARG A 16 -46.29 -15.19 -55.08
CA ARG A 16 -47.54 -15.87 -55.44
C ARG A 16 -47.95 -16.80 -54.30
N VAL A 17 -49.00 -16.42 -53.57
CA VAL A 17 -49.62 -17.23 -52.52
C VAL A 17 -50.30 -18.43 -53.18
N PHE A 18 -49.66 -19.59 -53.11
CA PHE A 18 -50.33 -20.86 -53.35
C PHE A 18 -51.37 -21.05 -52.26
N CYS A 19 -52.66 -21.10 -52.62
CA CYS A 19 -53.72 -21.55 -51.72
C CYS A 19 -53.68 -23.08 -51.63
N PRO A 20 -53.25 -23.69 -50.51
CA PRO A 20 -53.27 -25.13 -50.39
C PRO A 20 -54.71 -25.59 -50.10
N GLY A 21 -55.06 -26.79 -50.58
CA GLY A 21 -56.38 -27.40 -50.40
C GLY A 21 -56.81 -27.52 -48.92
N PRO A 22 -58.09 -27.87 -48.66
CA PRO A 22 -58.73 -27.72 -47.34
C PRO A 22 -58.03 -28.40 -46.15
N ARG A 23 -57.11 -29.35 -46.38
CA ARG A 23 -56.31 -30.02 -45.35
C ARG A 23 -55.14 -29.19 -44.80
N TYR A 24 -54.73 -28.11 -45.46
CA TYR A 24 -53.63 -27.24 -45.02
C TYR A 24 -54.06 -25.92 -44.38
N ARG A 25 -55.37 -25.64 -44.34
CA ARG A 25 -55.91 -24.42 -43.71
C ARG A 25 -55.72 -24.43 -42.19
N ALA A 26 -55.85 -25.59 -41.55
CA ALA A 26 -55.57 -25.74 -40.12
C ALA A 26 -54.08 -25.53 -39.81
N ALA A 27 -53.17 -26.07 -40.62
CA ALA A 27 -51.73 -25.91 -40.45
C ALA A 27 -51.25 -24.48 -40.74
N CYS A 28 -51.81 -23.80 -41.75
CA CYS A 28 -51.50 -22.38 -42.02
C CYS A 28 -52.07 -21.46 -40.93
N CYS A 29 -53.27 -21.71 -40.39
CA CYS A 29 -53.79 -20.95 -39.25
C CYS A 29 -52.98 -21.22 -37.97
N LEU A 30 -52.51 -22.44 -37.74
CA LEU A 30 -51.61 -22.76 -36.61
C LEU A 30 -50.24 -22.09 -36.78
N PHE A 31 -49.71 -22.02 -38.01
CA PHE A 31 -48.44 -21.37 -38.32
C PHE A 31 -48.55 -19.84 -38.24
N PHE A 32 -49.68 -19.24 -38.65
CA PHE A 32 -49.93 -17.80 -38.51
C PHE A 32 -50.27 -17.39 -37.07
N THR A 33 -50.92 -18.23 -36.26
CA THR A 33 -51.12 -17.99 -34.82
C THR A 33 -49.83 -18.21 -34.02
N LEU A 34 -48.95 -19.12 -34.45
CA LEU A 34 -47.60 -19.29 -33.91
C LEU A 34 -46.65 -18.15 -34.34
N LEU A 35 -46.83 -17.55 -35.53
CA LEU A 35 -46.08 -16.35 -35.94
C LEU A 35 -46.61 -15.05 -35.31
N LEU A 36 -47.92 -14.92 -35.05
CA LEU A 36 -48.50 -13.73 -34.40
C LEU A 36 -48.32 -13.70 -32.86
N THR A 37 -47.93 -14.82 -32.24
CA THR A 37 -47.59 -14.86 -30.80
C THR A 37 -46.14 -14.49 -30.52
N ILE A 38 -45.33 -14.20 -31.54
CA ILE A 38 -44.11 -13.39 -31.38
C ILE A 38 -44.53 -11.92 -31.26
N ALA A 39 -45.39 -11.61 -30.28
CA ALA A 39 -45.52 -10.26 -29.80
C ALA A 39 -44.12 -9.88 -29.29
N ARG A 40 -43.43 -9.01 -30.03
CA ARG A 40 -42.26 -8.33 -29.47
C ARG A 40 -42.72 -7.71 -28.17
N SER A 41 -42.32 -8.26 -27.03
CA SER A 41 -42.56 -7.57 -25.76
C SER A 41 -41.86 -6.23 -25.91
N GLY A 42 -42.63 -5.15 -25.93
CA GLY A 42 -42.06 -3.83 -25.89
C GLY A 42 -41.24 -3.71 -24.62
N ALA A 43 -40.10 -3.02 -24.71
CA ALA A 43 -39.37 -2.60 -23.51
C ALA A 43 -40.34 -1.82 -22.60
N ALA A 44 -40.63 -2.35 -21.42
CA ALA A 44 -41.46 -1.71 -20.42
C ALA A 44 -40.61 -1.20 -19.25
N THR A 45 -41.08 -0.16 -18.57
CA THR A 45 -40.54 0.20 -17.25
C THR A 45 -41.37 -0.52 -16.19
N LEU A 46 -40.73 -1.38 -15.41
CA LEU A 46 -41.35 -2.21 -14.38
C LEU A 46 -40.90 -1.77 -13.00
N VAL A 47 -41.86 -1.39 -12.16
CA VAL A 47 -41.62 -0.94 -10.79
C VAL A 47 -41.88 -2.08 -9.81
N TRP A 48 -40.93 -2.38 -8.94
CA TRP A 48 -41.10 -3.34 -7.86
C TRP A 48 -42.07 -2.80 -6.80
N THR A 49 -43.17 -3.51 -6.59
CA THR A 49 -44.17 -3.23 -5.56
C THR A 49 -44.04 -4.16 -4.36
N GLY A 50 -43.47 -5.36 -4.56
CA GLY A 50 -43.36 -6.40 -3.53
C GLY A 50 -44.70 -6.77 -2.89
N ALA A 51 -45.81 -6.60 -3.61
CA ALA A 51 -47.15 -6.73 -3.04
C ALA A 51 -47.56 -8.18 -2.73
N ALA A 52 -47.06 -9.16 -3.50
CA ALA A 52 -47.38 -10.57 -3.36
C ALA A 52 -46.32 -11.38 -2.59
N GLY A 53 -45.10 -10.85 -2.42
CA GLY A 53 -44.01 -11.50 -1.67
C GLY A 53 -42.63 -10.98 -2.09
N THR A 54 -41.59 -11.76 -1.79
CA THR A 54 -40.18 -11.41 -2.11
C THR A 54 -39.73 -11.91 -3.48
N ASP A 55 -40.41 -12.89 -4.09
CA ASP A 55 -39.95 -13.56 -5.30
C ASP A 55 -39.93 -12.63 -6.54
N TRP A 56 -38.74 -12.41 -7.11
CA TRP A 56 -38.52 -11.66 -8.34
C TRP A 56 -39.35 -12.20 -9.52
N ALA A 57 -39.56 -13.51 -9.59
CA ALA A 57 -40.25 -14.17 -10.69
C ALA A 57 -41.79 -14.09 -10.60
N ASN A 58 -42.34 -13.49 -9.54
CA ASN A 58 -43.78 -13.31 -9.42
C ASN A 58 -44.23 -11.99 -10.07
N ALA A 59 -44.96 -12.08 -11.18
CA ALA A 59 -45.50 -10.92 -11.91
C ALA A 59 -46.35 -9.97 -11.03
N ALA A 60 -47.00 -10.48 -9.98
CA ALA A 60 -47.81 -9.67 -9.08
C ALA A 60 -46.97 -8.74 -8.17
N ASN A 61 -45.65 -8.92 -8.11
CA ASN A 61 -44.71 -8.02 -7.44
C ASN A 61 -44.25 -6.84 -8.30
N TRP A 62 -44.71 -6.76 -9.55
CA TRP A 62 -44.30 -5.74 -10.51
C TRP A 62 -45.50 -4.88 -10.95
N SER A 63 -45.22 -3.64 -11.33
CA SER A 63 -46.19 -2.74 -11.96
C SER A 63 -45.60 -2.14 -13.24
N PRO A 64 -46.20 -2.37 -14.42
CA PRO A 64 -47.28 -3.33 -14.70
C PRO A 64 -46.96 -4.78 -14.29
N GLN A 65 -48.00 -5.61 -14.11
CA GLN A 65 -47.85 -7.01 -13.66
C GLN A 65 -47.20 -7.89 -14.73
N GLN A 66 -45.87 -7.86 -14.78
CA GLN A 66 -45.03 -8.61 -15.71
C GLN A 66 -43.69 -8.88 -15.04
N VAL A 67 -43.12 -10.07 -15.27
CA VAL A 67 -41.74 -10.38 -14.84
C VAL A 67 -40.77 -9.69 -15.81
N PRO A 68 -39.75 -8.96 -15.32
CA PRO A 68 -38.77 -8.32 -16.18
C PRO A 68 -38.05 -9.28 -17.14
N GLY A 69 -38.03 -8.91 -18.42
CA GLY A 69 -37.20 -9.51 -19.46
C GLY A 69 -36.06 -8.60 -19.91
N SER A 70 -35.21 -9.07 -20.83
CA SER A 70 -33.97 -8.39 -21.24
C SER A 70 -34.16 -7.00 -21.87
N GLY A 71 -35.36 -6.66 -22.34
CA GLY A 71 -35.70 -5.33 -22.86
C GLY A 71 -36.23 -4.36 -21.82
N ASP A 72 -36.58 -4.82 -20.61
CA ASP A 72 -37.32 -4.03 -19.63
C ASP A 72 -36.39 -3.21 -18.73
N ALA A 73 -36.80 -1.99 -18.38
CA ALA A 73 -36.15 -1.17 -17.38
C ALA A 73 -36.74 -1.47 -16.00
N VAL A 74 -35.92 -1.92 -15.06
CA VAL A 74 -36.35 -2.27 -13.69
C VAL A 74 -36.11 -1.10 -12.74
N GLN A 75 -37.11 -0.80 -11.91
CA GLN A 75 -37.07 0.24 -10.88
C GLN A 75 -37.47 -0.33 -9.52
N ILE A 76 -36.64 -0.13 -8.49
CA ILE A 76 -36.90 -0.62 -7.12
C ILE A 76 -36.75 0.54 -6.14
N GLY A 77 -37.69 0.72 -5.21
CA GLY A 77 -37.64 1.84 -4.25
C GLY A 77 -38.00 3.21 -4.84
N PHE A 78 -38.64 3.25 -6.02
CA PHE A 78 -39.26 4.46 -6.58
C PHE A 78 -40.66 4.74 -6.01
N THR A 79 -41.32 3.67 -5.56
CA THR A 79 -42.54 3.70 -4.76
C THR A 79 -42.29 2.92 -3.47
N GLY A 80 -43.13 3.12 -2.46
CA GLY A 80 -43.10 2.25 -1.28
C GLY A 80 -43.42 0.81 -1.66
N PHE A 81 -42.77 -0.15 -0.99
CA PHE A 81 -43.01 -1.58 -1.16
C PHE A 81 -42.95 -2.30 0.18
N VAL A 82 -43.61 -3.45 0.28
CA VAL A 82 -43.70 -4.21 1.53
C VAL A 82 -42.55 -5.21 1.67
N ASN A 83 -42.27 -5.96 0.61
CA ASN A 83 -41.31 -7.05 0.63
C ASN A 83 -40.07 -6.73 -0.21
N GLN A 84 -38.88 -6.99 0.35
CA GLN A 84 -37.62 -6.84 -0.37
C GLN A 84 -37.49 -7.90 -1.50
N PRO A 85 -36.92 -7.54 -2.67
CA PRO A 85 -36.79 -8.46 -3.78
C PRO A 85 -35.72 -9.54 -3.54
N ALA A 86 -36.06 -10.78 -3.90
CA ALA A 86 -35.19 -11.95 -3.87
C ALA A 86 -35.23 -12.67 -5.22
N LEU A 87 -34.07 -12.87 -5.83
CA LEU A 87 -33.88 -13.50 -7.12
C LEU A 87 -33.14 -14.84 -6.92
N SER A 88 -33.86 -15.95 -7.10
CA SER A 88 -33.32 -17.31 -6.96
C SER A 88 -33.03 -17.99 -8.30
N GLN A 89 -33.55 -17.45 -9.41
CA GLN A 89 -33.41 -17.98 -10.77
C GLN A 89 -32.69 -17.00 -11.68
N ASN A 90 -32.29 -17.42 -12.88
CA ASN A 90 -31.66 -16.52 -13.84
C ASN A 90 -32.67 -15.49 -14.38
N ALA A 91 -32.32 -14.21 -14.35
CA ALA A 91 -33.13 -13.13 -14.90
C ALA A 91 -32.26 -12.13 -15.69
N GLN A 92 -32.92 -11.31 -16.50
CA GLN A 92 -32.28 -10.28 -17.32
C GLN A 92 -33.13 -9.02 -17.36
N CYS A 93 -32.48 -7.86 -17.46
CA CYS A 93 -33.16 -6.59 -17.74
C CYS A 93 -32.27 -5.65 -18.58
N ALA A 94 -32.88 -4.62 -19.16
CA ALA A 94 -32.17 -3.57 -19.88
C ALA A 94 -31.42 -2.63 -18.92
N SER A 95 -32.04 -2.24 -17.81
CA SER A 95 -31.43 -1.41 -16.77
C SER A 95 -32.00 -1.73 -15.40
N LEU A 96 -31.27 -1.37 -14.35
CA LEU A 96 -31.75 -1.51 -12.97
C LEU A 96 -31.49 -0.20 -12.22
N ALA A 97 -32.56 0.44 -11.76
CA ALA A 97 -32.48 1.67 -10.99
C ALA A 97 -32.99 1.46 -9.57
N PHE A 98 -32.20 1.90 -8.60
CA PHE A 98 -32.60 2.04 -7.21
C PHE A 98 -33.05 3.48 -6.96
N GLY A 99 -34.28 3.62 -6.48
CA GLY A 99 -34.88 4.89 -6.10
C GLY A 99 -34.49 5.31 -4.68
N ASN A 100 -35.04 6.44 -4.25
CA ASN A 100 -34.70 7.11 -3.00
C ASN A 100 -35.87 7.15 -1.99
N ARG A 101 -36.98 6.45 -2.23
CA ARG A 101 -38.14 6.44 -1.33
C ARG A 101 -38.01 5.47 -0.17
N GLN A 102 -37.26 4.38 -0.36
CA GLN A 102 -37.12 3.31 0.62
C GLN A 102 -35.80 2.58 0.37
N ALA A 103 -35.12 2.14 1.45
CA ALA A 103 -33.89 1.36 1.33
C ALA A 103 -34.20 0.01 0.70
N VAL A 104 -33.33 -0.41 -0.22
CA VAL A 104 -33.51 -1.63 -1.00
C VAL A 104 -32.44 -2.63 -0.62
N THR A 105 -32.85 -3.85 -0.30
CA THR A 105 -31.97 -5.01 -0.21
C THR A 105 -32.37 -5.98 -1.32
N LEU A 106 -31.53 -6.13 -2.33
CA LEU A 106 -31.71 -7.11 -3.39
C LEU A 106 -30.85 -8.34 -3.10
N THR A 107 -31.51 -9.46 -2.80
CA THR A 107 -30.84 -10.75 -2.57
C THR A 107 -30.80 -11.58 -3.85
N ILE A 108 -29.61 -11.94 -4.33
CA ILE A 108 -29.39 -12.69 -5.57
C ILE A 108 -28.73 -14.03 -5.22
N SER A 109 -29.46 -15.12 -5.42
CA SER A 109 -28.95 -16.50 -5.34
C SER A 109 -28.79 -17.15 -6.72
N GLY A 110 -29.44 -16.59 -7.75
CA GLY A 110 -29.31 -16.98 -9.16
C GLY A 110 -28.31 -16.12 -9.94
N SER A 111 -28.63 -15.77 -11.18
CA SER A 111 -27.84 -14.83 -11.99
C SER A 111 -28.71 -13.71 -12.54
N LEU A 112 -28.29 -12.45 -12.34
CA LEU A 112 -28.93 -11.28 -12.94
C LEU A 112 -27.98 -10.63 -13.96
N ASN A 113 -28.42 -10.51 -15.21
CA ASN A 113 -27.71 -9.78 -16.25
C ASN A 113 -28.45 -8.49 -16.61
N VAL A 114 -27.83 -7.35 -16.31
CA VAL A 114 -28.30 -6.02 -16.66
C VAL A 114 -27.54 -5.56 -17.91
N SER A 115 -28.18 -5.57 -19.08
CA SER A 115 -27.46 -5.25 -20.33
C SER A 115 -26.99 -3.78 -20.40
N GLY A 116 -27.61 -2.89 -19.64
CA GLY A 116 -27.25 -1.48 -19.49
C GLY A 116 -26.67 -1.14 -18.11
N ALA A 117 -27.03 0.04 -17.62
CA ALA A 117 -26.50 0.56 -16.36
C ALA A 117 -27.32 0.10 -15.14
N ILE A 118 -26.62 -0.02 -14.01
CA ILE A 118 -27.20 0.02 -12.68
C ILE A 118 -27.04 1.45 -12.14
N THR A 119 -28.12 2.05 -11.64
CA THR A 119 -28.10 3.43 -11.15
C THR A 119 -28.71 3.54 -9.75
N LEU A 120 -28.10 4.34 -8.89
CA LEU A 120 -28.68 4.80 -7.63
C LEU A 120 -28.69 6.34 -7.65
N ALA A 121 -29.88 6.94 -7.63
CA ALA A 121 -30.01 8.40 -7.65
C ALA A 121 -29.67 9.02 -6.29
N HIS A 122 -29.33 10.32 -6.27
CA HIS A 122 -29.22 11.04 -5.00
C HIS A 122 -30.59 11.12 -4.30
N SER A 123 -30.57 11.43 -3.00
CA SER A 123 -31.79 11.54 -2.22
C SER A 123 -32.57 12.81 -2.55
N ASP A 124 -33.87 12.66 -2.79
CA ASP A 124 -34.82 13.76 -2.88
C ASP A 124 -35.47 14.12 -1.55
N ASP A 125 -35.20 13.38 -0.47
CA ASP A 125 -35.88 13.55 0.83
C ASP A 125 -34.91 13.44 2.03
N ASP A 126 -35.44 13.53 3.26
CA ASP A 126 -34.68 13.27 4.50
C ASP A 126 -34.19 11.81 4.62
N PHE A 127 -34.56 10.97 3.68
CA PHE A 127 -34.09 9.61 3.58
C PHE A 127 -32.62 9.55 3.13
N ILE A 128 -31.90 8.50 3.51
CA ILE A 128 -30.54 8.21 3.06
C ILE A 128 -30.68 7.08 2.04
N PRO A 129 -30.52 7.33 0.72
CA PRO A 129 -30.66 6.29 -0.29
C PRO A 129 -29.61 5.23 -0.04
N HIS A 130 -30.09 4.01 0.18
CA HIS A 130 -29.25 2.86 0.45
C HIS A 130 -29.73 1.69 -0.39
N ALA A 131 -28.89 1.24 -1.30
CA ALA A 131 -29.07 0.00 -2.02
C ALA A 131 -28.02 -1.01 -1.55
N THR A 132 -28.47 -2.16 -1.08
CA THR A 132 -27.64 -3.30 -0.71
C THR A 132 -27.90 -4.44 -1.68
N VAL A 133 -26.85 -4.95 -2.32
CA VAL A 133 -26.90 -6.15 -3.16
C VAL A 133 -26.13 -7.27 -2.50
N THR A 134 -26.79 -8.38 -2.19
CA THR A 134 -26.20 -9.49 -1.44
C THR A 134 -26.58 -10.84 -2.03
N GLY A 135 -25.97 -11.91 -1.51
CA GLY A 135 -26.31 -13.29 -1.83
C GLY A 135 -25.16 -14.09 -2.46
N THR A 136 -25.50 -15.32 -2.85
CA THR A 136 -24.53 -16.31 -3.37
C THR A 136 -24.43 -16.33 -4.90
N GLY A 137 -25.24 -15.51 -5.56
CA GLY A 137 -25.40 -15.50 -7.01
C GLY A 137 -24.39 -14.63 -7.75
N THR A 138 -24.74 -14.31 -9.00
CA THR A 138 -23.95 -13.46 -9.89
C THR A 138 -24.75 -12.26 -10.38
N LEU A 139 -24.13 -11.08 -10.42
CA LEU A 139 -24.67 -9.87 -11.04
C LEU A 139 -23.68 -9.36 -12.08
N THR A 140 -24.19 -9.01 -13.26
CA THR A 140 -23.40 -8.38 -14.32
C THR A 140 -24.10 -7.13 -14.83
N CYS A 141 -23.36 -6.06 -15.08
CA CYS A 141 -23.88 -4.84 -15.69
C CYS A 141 -22.86 -4.16 -16.61
N THR A 142 -23.33 -3.29 -17.51
CA THR A 142 -22.44 -2.50 -18.37
C THR A 142 -21.73 -1.39 -17.61
N SER A 143 -22.43 -0.71 -16.69
CA SER A 143 -21.84 0.34 -15.85
C SER A 143 -22.60 0.47 -14.54
N LEU A 144 -21.93 0.98 -13.51
CA LEU A 144 -22.53 1.31 -12.23
C LEU A 144 -22.43 2.82 -12.02
N LEU A 145 -23.54 3.48 -11.69
CA LEU A 145 -23.62 4.91 -11.39
C LEU A 145 -24.25 5.11 -10.02
N ILE A 146 -23.52 5.74 -9.11
CA ILE A 146 -23.97 6.08 -7.76
C ILE A 146 -23.96 7.59 -7.65
N GLY A 147 -25.12 8.16 -7.40
CA GLY A 147 -25.34 9.60 -7.53
C GLY A 147 -25.51 10.00 -8.98
N ASP A 148 -26.68 10.53 -9.33
CA ASP A 148 -27.02 11.01 -10.68
C ASP A 148 -26.50 12.43 -10.99
N GLY A 149 -25.80 13.05 -10.04
CA GLY A 149 -25.28 14.41 -10.18
C GLY A 149 -26.34 15.50 -10.01
N VAL A 150 -27.59 15.14 -9.71
CA VAL A 150 -28.69 16.07 -9.46
C VAL A 150 -28.93 16.17 -7.95
N PHE A 151 -29.16 17.38 -7.47
CA PHE A 151 -29.53 17.62 -6.09
C PHE A 151 -30.99 18.05 -6.04
N SER A 152 -31.75 17.49 -5.11
CA SER A 152 -33.21 17.58 -5.12
C SER A 152 -33.80 18.21 -3.86
N LYS A 153 -33.14 18.16 -2.67
CA LYS A 153 -33.68 18.79 -1.44
C LYS A 153 -32.68 19.14 -0.34
N LEU A 154 -32.88 20.31 0.27
CA LEU A 154 -32.03 21.01 1.26
C LEU A 154 -31.74 20.18 2.54
N VAL A 155 -30.63 19.43 2.59
CA VAL A 155 -30.11 18.87 3.85
C VAL A 155 -28.59 19.03 3.91
N LEU A 156 -28.06 19.48 5.06
CA LEU A 156 -26.67 19.93 5.25
C LEU A 156 -25.60 18.89 4.83
N SER A 157 -25.82 17.60 5.07
CA SER A 157 -24.96 16.53 4.57
C SER A 157 -25.71 15.18 4.54
N LYS A 158 -25.57 14.42 3.46
CA LYS A 158 -26.15 13.09 3.25
C LYS A 158 -25.14 12.16 2.57
N THR A 159 -25.34 10.87 2.67
CA THR A 159 -24.58 9.86 1.92
C THR A 159 -25.53 9.05 1.04
N THR A 160 -25.23 8.93 -0.24
CA THR A 160 -25.90 8.02 -1.16
C THR A 160 -25.06 6.74 -1.24
N LEU A 161 -25.56 5.66 -0.64
CA LEU A 161 -24.78 4.44 -0.42
C LEU A 161 -25.26 3.29 -1.31
N PHE A 162 -24.34 2.75 -2.10
CA PHE A 162 -24.48 1.42 -2.69
C PHE A 162 -23.51 0.48 -1.99
N SER A 163 -24.02 -0.61 -1.41
CA SER A 163 -23.19 -1.65 -0.81
C SER A 163 -23.41 -3.01 -1.44
N THR A 164 -22.35 -3.81 -1.50
CA THR A 164 -22.42 -5.17 -2.06
C THR A 164 -21.61 -6.16 -1.25
N SER A 165 -22.22 -7.33 -0.98
CA SER A 165 -21.58 -8.53 -0.44
C SER A 165 -21.82 -9.76 -1.33
N LEU A 166 -22.21 -9.52 -2.58
CA LEU A 166 -22.53 -10.58 -3.55
C LEU A 166 -21.30 -11.41 -3.90
N THR A 167 -21.47 -12.73 -4.02
CA THR A 167 -20.37 -13.64 -4.35
C THR A 167 -19.64 -13.25 -5.64
N ASN A 168 -20.38 -12.87 -6.70
CA ASN A 168 -19.78 -12.35 -7.93
C ASN A 168 -20.57 -11.14 -8.48
N PHE A 169 -19.97 -9.97 -8.48
CA PHE A 169 -20.50 -8.78 -9.15
C PHE A 169 -19.50 -8.26 -10.19
N THR A 170 -19.90 -8.20 -11.46
CA THR A 170 -19.07 -7.65 -12.54
C THR A 170 -19.68 -6.38 -13.15
N VAL A 171 -18.87 -5.34 -13.23
CA VAL A 171 -19.14 -4.10 -13.98
C VAL A 171 -18.26 -4.10 -15.23
N ASN A 172 -18.86 -4.28 -16.40
CA ASN A 172 -18.17 -4.37 -17.71
C ASN A 172 -17.64 -3.01 -18.22
N GLY A 173 -17.83 -1.95 -17.45
CA GLY A 173 -17.36 -0.60 -17.72
C GLY A 173 -16.96 0.09 -16.43
N ASN A 174 -17.30 1.37 -16.31
CA ASN A 174 -16.93 2.15 -15.13
C ASN A 174 -17.92 1.95 -13.98
N ALA A 175 -17.40 1.97 -12.75
CA ALA A 175 -18.15 2.28 -11.55
C ALA A 175 -17.93 3.75 -11.22
N THR A 176 -18.92 4.59 -11.50
CA THR A 176 -18.88 6.04 -11.27
C THR A 176 -19.59 6.37 -9.98
N VAL A 177 -18.89 7.04 -9.07
CA VAL A 177 -19.42 7.54 -7.80
C VAL A 177 -19.37 9.05 -7.85
N ASN A 178 -20.53 9.68 -7.82
CA ASN A 178 -20.68 11.11 -7.85
C ASN A 178 -21.08 11.63 -6.48
N SER A 179 -20.49 12.75 -6.09
CA SER A 179 -21.05 13.59 -5.04
C SER A 179 -21.46 14.93 -5.61
N VAL A 180 -22.38 15.60 -4.95
CA VAL A 180 -22.94 16.88 -5.38
C VAL A 180 -22.89 17.89 -4.25
N THR A 181 -22.67 19.16 -4.60
CA THR A 181 -22.78 20.29 -3.67
C THR A 181 -23.85 21.26 -4.15
N MET A 182 -24.60 21.82 -3.22
CA MET A 182 -25.49 22.95 -3.49
C MET A 182 -25.31 24.09 -2.49
N PHE A 183 -25.68 25.29 -2.93
CA PHE A 183 -25.79 26.46 -2.08
C PHE A 183 -27.20 26.55 -1.48
N LEU A 184 -27.29 26.78 -0.19
CA LEU A 184 -28.53 27.00 0.52
C LEU A 184 -28.88 28.49 0.47
N LEU A 185 -30.16 28.83 0.31
CA LEU A 185 -30.64 30.22 0.38
C LEU A 185 -30.32 30.89 1.74
N SER A 186 -30.08 30.09 2.78
CA SER A 186 -29.63 30.55 4.11
C SER A 186 -28.15 30.92 4.19
N GLY A 187 -27.39 30.82 3.08
CA GLY A 187 -25.95 31.13 3.05
C GLY A 187 -25.03 29.97 3.44
N GLY A 188 -25.57 28.75 3.58
CA GLY A 188 -24.78 27.53 3.82
C GLY A 188 -24.52 26.70 2.56
N VAL A 189 -23.72 25.65 2.70
CA VAL A 189 -23.54 24.62 1.67
C VAL A 189 -24.08 23.28 2.18
N ALA A 190 -24.60 22.49 1.24
CA ALA A 190 -25.09 21.15 1.49
C ALA A 190 -24.41 20.17 0.53
N HIS A 191 -24.08 18.99 1.05
CA HIS A 191 -23.40 17.95 0.29
C HIS A 191 -24.21 16.66 0.29
N ASN A 192 -24.20 15.96 -0.84
CA ASN A 192 -24.56 14.55 -0.87
C ASN A 192 -23.36 13.76 -1.38
N HIS A 193 -22.82 12.92 -0.51
CA HIS A 193 -21.63 12.13 -0.71
C HIS A 193 -21.99 10.80 -1.36
N GLY A 194 -21.55 10.57 -2.59
CA GLY A 194 -21.66 9.25 -3.21
C GLY A 194 -20.70 8.26 -2.54
N ARG A 195 -21.18 7.03 -2.30
CA ARG A 195 -20.36 5.97 -1.71
C ARG A 195 -20.66 4.62 -2.33
N LEU A 196 -19.59 3.95 -2.77
CA LEU A 196 -19.59 2.53 -3.12
C LEU A 196 -18.84 1.75 -2.03
N SER A 197 -19.52 0.82 -1.38
CA SER A 197 -18.94 -0.07 -0.38
C SER A 197 -18.91 -1.52 -0.89
N LEU A 198 -17.74 -2.16 -0.80
CA LEU A 198 -17.59 -3.60 -0.97
C LEU A 198 -17.51 -4.25 0.43
N GLU A 199 -18.57 -4.92 0.83
CA GLU A 199 -18.71 -5.52 2.17
C GLU A 199 -18.32 -7.02 2.20
N GLY A 200 -18.15 -7.63 1.02
CA GLY A 200 -17.74 -9.03 0.87
C GLY A 200 -17.85 -9.52 -0.58
N GLY A 201 -17.38 -10.74 -0.84
CA GLY A 201 -17.49 -11.38 -2.16
C GLY A 201 -16.52 -10.80 -3.19
N LEU A 202 -16.77 -11.04 -4.48
CA LEU A 202 -15.91 -10.58 -5.59
C LEU A 202 -16.59 -9.47 -6.39
N LEU A 203 -16.02 -8.27 -6.38
CA LEU A 203 -16.36 -7.17 -7.28
C LEU A 203 -15.29 -7.04 -8.37
N THR A 204 -15.68 -7.20 -9.63
CA THR A 204 -14.81 -6.95 -10.79
C THR A 204 -15.26 -5.68 -11.51
N ILE A 205 -14.38 -4.69 -11.65
CA ILE A 205 -14.66 -3.45 -12.40
C ILE A 205 -13.69 -3.38 -13.58
N THR A 206 -14.19 -3.66 -14.78
CA THR A 206 -13.34 -3.80 -15.96
C THR A 206 -12.92 -2.48 -16.58
N GLY A 207 -13.70 -1.42 -16.37
CA GLY A 207 -13.30 -0.04 -16.63
C GLY A 207 -12.56 0.54 -15.43
N GLN A 208 -13.05 1.69 -14.94
CA GLN A 208 -12.44 2.44 -13.85
C GLN A 208 -13.37 2.55 -12.65
N ILE A 209 -12.79 2.63 -11.45
CA ILE A 209 -13.42 3.32 -10.32
C ILE A 209 -13.25 4.82 -10.58
N ARG A 210 -14.35 5.53 -10.83
CA ARG A 210 -14.33 6.95 -11.15
C ARG A 210 -15.05 7.73 -10.05
N LEU A 211 -14.30 8.50 -9.28
CA LEU A 211 -14.84 9.39 -8.25
C LEU A 211 -14.94 10.79 -8.84
N THR A 212 -16.12 11.40 -8.79
CA THR A 212 -16.30 12.78 -9.27
C THR A 212 -17.15 13.61 -8.32
N ASN A 213 -16.84 14.90 -8.30
CA ASN A 213 -17.58 15.90 -7.53
C ASN A 213 -18.20 16.90 -8.49
N ASN A 214 -19.53 17.01 -8.45
CA ASN A 214 -20.26 18.05 -9.15
C ASN A 214 -20.41 19.27 -8.23
N ILE A 215 -19.50 20.23 -8.39
CA ILE A 215 -19.52 21.51 -7.69
C ILE A 215 -19.96 22.57 -8.71
N PRO A 216 -21.09 23.25 -8.49
CA PRO A 216 -21.49 24.37 -9.34
C PRO A 216 -20.38 25.41 -9.44
N SER A 217 -20.12 25.92 -10.64
CA SER A 217 -18.98 26.81 -10.92
C SER A 217 -18.97 28.08 -10.04
N PHE A 218 -20.14 28.59 -9.65
CA PHE A 218 -20.25 29.75 -8.77
C PHE A 218 -19.83 29.47 -7.31
N LEU A 219 -19.71 28.20 -6.91
CA LEU A 219 -19.18 27.78 -5.60
C LEU A 219 -17.69 27.41 -5.66
N ALA A 220 -17.12 27.28 -6.85
CA ALA A 220 -15.69 27.02 -6.97
C ALA A 220 -14.90 28.12 -6.27
N GLY A 221 -14.05 27.75 -5.30
CA GLY A 221 -13.24 28.68 -4.49
C GLY A 221 -13.96 29.35 -3.30
N HIS A 222 -15.23 29.02 -3.02
CA HIS A 222 -15.97 29.57 -1.88
C HIS A 222 -16.22 28.55 -0.75
N ILE A 223 -15.74 27.31 -0.92
CA ILE A 223 -16.03 26.17 -0.02
C ILE A 223 -14.75 25.61 0.65
N ASP A 224 -13.82 26.50 1.01
CA ASP A 224 -12.56 26.11 1.64
C ASP A 224 -12.80 25.29 2.91
N GLY A 225 -12.41 24.02 2.88
CA GLY A 225 -12.52 23.07 3.99
C GLY A 225 -13.78 22.17 4.00
N TYR A 226 -14.77 22.41 3.13
CA TYR A 226 -16.00 21.61 3.05
C TYR A 226 -16.23 21.16 1.60
N LEU A 227 -15.49 20.14 1.18
CA LEU A 227 -15.63 19.56 -0.14
C LEU A 227 -16.59 18.36 -0.12
N PRO A 228 -17.43 18.19 -1.16
CA PRO A 228 -18.09 16.92 -1.37
C PRO A 228 -17.03 15.81 -1.53
N SER A 229 -17.38 14.60 -1.14
CA SER A 229 -16.45 13.47 -1.03
C SER A 229 -17.09 12.25 -1.65
N ALA A 230 -16.79 11.96 -2.91
CA ALA A 230 -17.12 10.66 -3.48
C ALA A 230 -16.14 9.63 -2.92
N SER A 231 -16.66 8.48 -2.49
CA SER A 231 -15.83 7.46 -1.85
C SER A 231 -16.04 6.06 -2.41
N PHE A 232 -14.94 5.32 -2.56
CA PHE A 232 -14.94 3.87 -2.69
C PHE A 232 -14.26 3.27 -1.46
N LEU A 233 -14.86 2.27 -0.83
CA LEU A 233 -14.29 1.62 0.34
C LEU A 233 -14.56 0.12 0.35
N ILE A 234 -13.65 -0.62 0.98
CA ILE A 234 -13.83 -2.04 1.29
C ILE A 234 -14.09 -2.16 2.79
N ASP A 235 -15.32 -2.46 3.18
CA ASP A 235 -15.78 -2.52 4.57
C ASP A 235 -16.23 -3.94 4.91
N VAL A 236 -15.26 -4.83 5.13
CA VAL A 236 -15.58 -6.21 5.48
C VAL A 236 -16.20 -6.26 6.88
N SER A 237 -17.44 -6.75 6.95
CA SER A 237 -18.11 -6.99 8.22
C SER A 237 -18.06 -8.45 8.67
N THR A 238 -17.95 -9.39 7.73
CA THR A 238 -18.06 -10.84 8.00
C THR A 238 -17.44 -11.78 6.96
N ALA A 239 -16.98 -11.30 5.79
CA ALA A 239 -16.55 -12.16 4.68
C ALA A 239 -15.39 -11.54 3.88
N ASP A 240 -14.53 -12.38 3.30
CA ASP A 240 -13.44 -11.93 2.42
C ASP A 240 -13.98 -11.09 1.25
N ALA A 241 -13.61 -9.81 1.21
CA ALA A 241 -13.87 -8.94 0.08
C ALA A 241 -12.71 -8.97 -0.92
N ARG A 242 -13.03 -9.18 -2.19
CA ARG A 242 -12.07 -9.17 -3.29
C ARG A 242 -12.48 -8.15 -4.33
N LEU A 243 -11.60 -7.20 -4.61
CA LEU A 243 -11.73 -6.25 -5.71
C LEU A 243 -10.80 -6.64 -6.85
N LYS A 244 -11.32 -6.81 -8.06
CA LYS A 244 -10.54 -7.12 -9.26
C LYS A 244 -10.62 -5.99 -10.29
N LEU A 245 -9.46 -5.49 -10.69
CA LEU A 245 -9.29 -4.30 -11.54
C LEU A 245 -8.45 -4.65 -12.78
N PRO A 246 -9.06 -5.00 -13.92
CA PRO A 246 -8.31 -5.19 -15.17
C PRO A 246 -8.16 -3.92 -16.02
N GLY A 247 -8.87 -2.82 -15.73
CA GLY A 247 -8.80 -1.57 -16.50
C GLY A 247 -7.51 -0.77 -16.31
N ASN A 248 -7.13 0.07 -17.28
CA ASN A 248 -5.96 0.97 -17.20
C ASN A 248 -6.29 2.40 -17.71
N PRO A 249 -6.13 3.45 -16.88
CA PRO A 249 -5.89 3.39 -15.43
C PRO A 249 -7.09 2.74 -14.73
N ALA A 250 -6.86 2.05 -13.62
CA ALA A 250 -7.91 1.34 -12.88
C ALA A 250 -8.75 2.30 -12.01
N ILE A 251 -8.15 3.42 -11.59
CA ILE A 251 -8.72 4.36 -10.65
C ILE A 251 -8.59 5.77 -11.23
N HIS A 252 -9.65 6.56 -11.09
CA HIS A 252 -9.67 7.98 -11.43
C HIS A 252 -10.32 8.76 -10.29
N ILE A 253 -9.53 9.61 -9.64
CA ILE A 253 -9.97 10.45 -8.51
C ILE A 253 -10.05 11.89 -9.03
N GLY A 254 -11.28 12.36 -9.25
CA GLY A 254 -11.53 13.66 -9.89
C GLY A 254 -11.13 14.85 -9.02
N ASN A 255 -11.40 14.78 -7.71
CA ASN A 255 -11.03 15.81 -6.74
C ASN A 255 -10.33 15.20 -5.52
N PRO A 256 -9.00 15.05 -5.55
CA PRO A 256 -8.27 14.33 -4.51
C PRO A 256 -8.22 15.03 -3.14
N ALA A 257 -8.71 16.27 -3.04
CA ALA A 257 -8.82 16.97 -1.76
C ALA A 257 -10.05 16.52 -0.95
N GLY A 258 -11.04 15.89 -1.58
CA GLY A 258 -12.24 15.40 -0.92
C GLY A 258 -12.58 13.95 -1.25
N ASP A 259 -12.27 13.47 -2.45
CA ASP A 259 -12.57 12.11 -2.87
C ASP A 259 -11.60 11.11 -2.27
N THR A 260 -12.12 9.96 -1.83
CA THR A 260 -11.32 8.95 -1.15
C THR A 260 -11.50 7.55 -1.73
N VAL A 261 -10.40 6.81 -1.81
CA VAL A 261 -10.40 5.37 -2.07
C VAL A 261 -9.71 4.69 -0.89
N ASP A 262 -10.43 3.78 -0.24
CA ASP A 262 -9.90 2.97 0.85
C ASP A 262 -9.95 1.48 0.46
N PHE A 263 -8.78 0.85 0.42
CA PHE A 263 -8.64 -0.59 0.18
C PHE A 263 -8.27 -1.36 1.45
N TYR A 264 -8.24 -0.69 2.59
CA TYR A 264 -7.96 -1.26 3.89
C TYR A 264 -9.26 -1.42 4.67
N THR A 265 -9.38 -2.47 5.48
CA THR A 265 -10.51 -2.59 6.42
C THR A 265 -10.01 -2.57 7.85
N TYR A 266 -10.54 -1.65 8.66
CA TYR A 266 -10.17 -1.50 10.06
C TYR A 266 -10.83 -2.59 10.93
N GLY A 267 -10.03 -3.24 11.79
CA GLY A 267 -10.56 -4.02 12.93
C GLY A 267 -10.56 -5.53 12.79
N GLU A 268 -10.26 -6.10 11.61
CA GLU A 268 -10.10 -7.55 11.45
C GLU A 268 -8.63 -7.97 11.62
N THR A 269 -8.40 -9.09 12.32
CA THR A 269 -7.08 -9.69 12.48
C THR A 269 -6.52 -10.11 11.12
N GLN A 270 -5.19 -10.00 10.93
CA GLN A 270 -4.43 -10.13 9.67
C GLN A 270 -4.77 -11.29 8.70
N ASP A 271 -5.58 -12.28 9.08
CA ASP A 271 -5.89 -13.49 8.32
C ASP A 271 -7.26 -13.49 7.61
N GLY A 272 -8.13 -12.51 7.86
CA GLY A 272 -9.35 -12.23 7.09
C GLY A 272 -9.38 -10.75 6.71
N GLY A 273 -9.49 -10.41 5.43
CA GLY A 273 -9.36 -9.02 5.02
C GLY A 273 -9.50 -8.76 3.52
N SER A 274 -9.57 -7.48 3.17
CA SER A 274 -9.70 -7.03 1.79
C SER A 274 -8.52 -7.48 0.92
N THR A 275 -8.82 -7.88 -0.32
CA THR A 275 -7.80 -8.20 -1.33
C THR A 275 -8.07 -7.43 -2.61
N VAL A 276 -7.08 -6.68 -3.09
CA VAL A 276 -7.15 -6.00 -4.38
C VAL A 276 -6.29 -6.75 -5.40
N GLU A 277 -6.83 -7.00 -6.58
CA GLU A 277 -6.14 -7.68 -7.69
C GLU A 277 -6.05 -6.75 -8.92
N TYR A 278 -4.84 -6.37 -9.30
CA TYR A 278 -4.56 -5.70 -10.58
C TYR A 278 -4.33 -6.76 -11.66
N ALA A 279 -5.35 -7.02 -12.47
CA ALA A 279 -5.45 -8.19 -13.37
C ALA A 279 -5.38 -7.88 -14.86
N GLY A 280 -5.08 -6.63 -15.23
CA GLY A 280 -5.10 -6.15 -16.60
C GLY A 280 -3.82 -6.46 -17.37
N GLY A 281 -3.71 -5.83 -18.55
CA GLY A 281 -2.46 -5.75 -19.30
C GLY A 281 -1.45 -4.88 -18.58
N ASP A 282 -0.85 -3.91 -19.27
CA ASP A 282 -0.07 -2.89 -18.57
C ASP A 282 -1.02 -2.07 -17.71
N GLN A 283 -0.67 -1.83 -16.45
CA GLN A 283 -1.47 -1.00 -15.55
C GLN A 283 -0.57 -0.20 -14.62
N VAL A 284 -1.14 0.89 -14.12
CA VAL A 284 -0.56 1.64 -13.03
C VAL A 284 -1.23 1.23 -11.72
N VAL A 285 -0.40 0.87 -10.74
CA VAL A 285 -0.80 0.48 -9.39
C VAL A 285 -0.70 1.72 -8.50
N SER A 286 -1.79 2.03 -7.81
CA SER A 286 -1.84 3.16 -6.88
C SER A 286 -0.95 2.93 -5.66
N THR A 287 -0.53 4.01 -5.03
CA THR A 287 0.50 4.00 -3.98
C THR A 287 0.18 4.97 -2.86
N ARG A 288 1.07 5.06 -1.86
CA ARG A 288 0.97 6.06 -0.80
C ARG A 288 1.06 7.49 -1.32
N SER A 289 1.50 7.75 -2.55
CA SER A 289 1.53 9.11 -3.10
C SER A 289 0.35 9.41 -4.01
N THR A 290 -0.43 8.40 -4.45
CA THR A 290 -1.67 8.62 -5.20
C THR A 290 -2.60 9.52 -4.38
N PRO A 291 -3.01 10.68 -4.92
CA PRO A 291 -3.90 11.61 -4.23
C PRO A 291 -5.28 10.97 -3.99
N GLY A 292 -5.86 11.12 -2.79
CA GLY A 292 -7.15 10.54 -2.42
C GLY A 292 -7.12 9.07 -1.93
N MET A 293 -5.98 8.39 -1.98
CA MET A 293 -5.85 7.07 -1.31
C MET A 293 -5.81 7.23 0.21
N ASP A 294 -6.61 6.46 0.95
CA ASP A 294 -6.36 6.25 2.38
C ASP A 294 -5.06 5.45 2.56
N ARG A 295 -4.33 5.78 3.64
CA ARG A 295 -2.95 5.34 3.89
C ARG A 295 -2.77 4.78 5.29
N LEU A 296 -3.84 4.78 6.10
CA LEU A 296 -3.79 4.32 7.47
C LEU A 296 -4.47 2.95 7.57
N PRO A 297 -3.79 1.94 8.12
CA PRO A 297 -2.35 1.85 8.40
C PRO A 297 -1.49 1.68 7.13
N ALA A 298 -2.06 1.16 6.04
CA ALA A 298 -1.40 0.94 4.76
C ALA A 298 -2.38 1.24 3.60
N VAL A 299 -1.88 1.29 2.37
CA VAL A 299 -2.73 1.52 1.17
C VAL A 299 -3.55 0.29 0.84
N TYR A 300 -2.97 -0.90 1.02
CA TYR A 300 -3.63 -2.17 0.79
C TYR A 300 -3.56 -3.03 2.05
N GLN A 301 -4.64 -3.75 2.36
CA GLN A 301 -4.54 -4.90 3.26
C GLN A 301 -3.77 -6.00 2.51
N ASN A 302 -4.36 -6.61 1.49
CA ASN A 302 -3.70 -7.60 0.63
C ASN A 302 -3.68 -7.14 -0.84
N LEU A 303 -2.61 -7.46 -1.54
CA LEU A 303 -2.43 -7.09 -2.95
C LEU A 303 -2.01 -8.30 -3.81
N ILE A 304 -2.70 -8.47 -4.93
CA ILE A 304 -2.37 -9.42 -5.98
C ILE A 304 -2.06 -8.67 -7.27
N ILE A 305 -0.93 -8.99 -7.87
CA ILE A 305 -0.58 -8.63 -9.24
C ILE A 305 -0.78 -9.85 -10.14
N SER A 306 -1.58 -9.69 -11.18
CA SER A 306 -1.88 -10.74 -12.16
C SER A 306 -2.02 -10.14 -13.58
N GLY A 307 -2.60 -10.91 -14.51
CA GLY A 307 -2.67 -10.54 -15.92
C GLY A 307 -1.32 -10.65 -16.63
N SER A 308 -1.29 -10.34 -17.93
CA SER A 308 -0.11 -10.56 -18.77
C SER A 308 0.86 -9.39 -18.84
N GLY A 309 0.41 -8.17 -18.53
CA GLY A 309 1.23 -6.96 -18.70
C GLY A 309 2.02 -6.53 -17.48
N THR A 310 2.79 -5.46 -17.65
CA THR A 310 3.68 -4.87 -16.65
C THR A 310 2.94 -3.89 -15.76
N LYS A 311 3.13 -4.03 -14.47
CA LYS A 311 2.58 -3.15 -13.44
C LYS A 311 3.66 -2.21 -12.94
N VAL A 312 3.39 -0.92 -13.04
CA VAL A 312 4.26 0.18 -12.57
C VAL A 312 3.49 1.06 -11.59
N THR A 313 4.15 1.98 -10.89
CA THR A 313 3.48 2.97 -10.01
C THR A 313 3.28 4.31 -10.72
N GLU A 314 2.37 5.15 -10.23
CA GLU A 314 2.01 6.43 -10.89
C GLU A 314 3.12 7.47 -10.84
N ASN A 315 3.90 7.52 -9.75
CA ASN A 315 4.82 8.63 -9.49
C ASN A 315 6.30 8.27 -9.68
N ALA A 316 7.08 9.30 -10.01
CA ALA A 316 8.54 9.27 -10.09
C ALA A 316 9.19 9.06 -8.71
N SER A 317 10.49 8.75 -8.71
CA SER A 317 11.37 8.41 -7.57
C SER A 317 10.88 8.76 -6.16
N GLY A 318 10.78 7.74 -5.30
CA GLY A 318 10.51 7.91 -3.86
C GLY A 318 9.08 7.54 -3.42
N ASP A 319 8.23 7.12 -4.35
CA ASP A 319 6.91 6.60 -4.06
C ASP A 319 6.97 5.30 -3.23
N THR A 320 5.90 4.96 -2.50
CA THR A 320 5.82 3.71 -1.72
C THR A 320 4.58 2.92 -2.06
N LEU A 321 4.78 1.71 -2.60
CA LEU A 321 3.77 0.67 -2.66
C LEU A 321 3.78 -0.09 -1.33
N ASP A 322 2.67 -0.05 -0.60
CA ASP A 322 2.61 -0.58 0.76
C ASP A 322 1.41 -1.51 0.98
N THR A 323 1.69 -2.69 1.54
CA THR A 323 0.68 -3.66 1.94
C THR A 323 0.88 -4.00 3.42
N GLU A 324 -0.19 -4.06 4.23
CA GLU A 324 -0.09 -4.54 5.62
C GLU A 324 -0.06 -6.08 5.69
N GLY A 325 -0.86 -6.72 4.84
CA GLY A 325 -0.90 -8.16 4.63
C GLY A 325 0.02 -8.58 3.49
N TYR A 326 -0.39 -9.61 2.74
CA TYR A 326 0.46 -10.24 1.74
C TYR A 326 0.53 -9.47 0.41
N LEU A 327 1.63 -9.69 -0.32
CA LEU A 327 1.78 -9.32 -1.72
C LEU A 327 2.09 -10.57 -2.56
N THR A 328 1.23 -10.87 -3.54
CA THR A 328 1.45 -11.95 -4.50
C THR A 328 1.58 -11.42 -5.93
N ILE A 329 2.68 -11.72 -6.61
CA ILE A 329 2.82 -11.51 -8.06
C ILE A 329 2.63 -12.84 -8.78
N SER A 330 1.41 -13.09 -9.25
CA SER A 330 0.99 -14.39 -9.81
C SER A 330 1.28 -14.54 -11.31
N ALA A 331 1.25 -13.46 -12.08
CA ALA A 331 1.47 -13.42 -13.52
C ALA A 331 1.95 -12.02 -13.95
N GLY A 332 2.45 -11.90 -15.19
CA GLY A 332 2.87 -10.62 -15.77
C GLY A 332 4.20 -10.13 -15.19
N ALA A 333 4.27 -8.82 -14.92
CA ALA A 333 5.42 -8.22 -14.27
C ALA A 333 5.05 -7.13 -13.26
N LEU A 334 5.85 -6.98 -12.21
CA LEU A 334 5.87 -5.83 -11.31
C LEU A 334 7.24 -5.13 -11.47
N ASP A 335 7.24 -3.92 -12.04
CA ASP A 335 8.45 -3.13 -12.27
C ASP A 335 8.40 -1.84 -11.44
N LEU A 336 9.03 -1.89 -10.26
CA LEU A 336 9.22 -0.74 -9.38
C LEU A 336 10.60 -0.11 -9.57
N GLN A 337 11.45 -0.72 -10.40
CA GLN A 337 12.77 -0.20 -10.71
C GLN A 337 12.68 1.03 -11.61
N ALA A 338 11.81 0.98 -12.63
CA ALA A 338 11.64 2.08 -13.59
C ALA A 338 11.39 3.45 -12.92
N ASN A 339 10.68 3.44 -11.80
CA ASN A 339 10.31 4.65 -11.08
C ASN A 339 11.04 4.83 -9.74
N HIS A 340 12.03 3.98 -9.41
CA HIS A 340 12.67 3.95 -8.08
C HIS A 340 11.64 3.95 -6.92
N ALA A 341 10.53 3.22 -7.11
CA ALA A 341 9.51 3.09 -6.09
C ALA A 341 9.99 2.13 -4.99
N PHE A 342 9.62 2.46 -3.76
CA PHE A 342 9.88 1.67 -2.57
C PHE A 342 8.75 0.67 -2.34
N LEU A 343 9.08 -0.60 -2.15
CA LEU A 343 8.12 -1.63 -1.76
C LEU A 343 8.17 -1.85 -0.24
N SER A 344 7.01 -1.94 0.40
CA SER A 344 6.86 -2.34 1.80
C SER A 344 5.76 -3.39 1.90
N THR A 345 6.07 -4.55 2.49
CA THR A 345 5.06 -5.60 2.72
C THR A 345 5.08 -6.03 4.19
N GLY A 346 3.98 -5.80 4.88
CA GLY A 346 3.73 -6.20 6.26
C GLY A 346 3.62 -7.72 6.41
N GLY A 347 2.97 -8.38 5.45
CA GLY A 347 2.82 -9.83 5.34
C GLY A 347 3.75 -10.50 4.33
N ASP A 348 3.42 -11.75 3.99
CA ASP A 348 4.24 -12.61 3.15
C ASP A 348 4.37 -12.08 1.72
N PHE A 349 5.56 -12.27 1.14
CA PHE A 349 5.86 -11.89 -0.24
C PHE A 349 5.99 -13.14 -1.11
N ASN A 350 5.19 -13.22 -2.18
CA ASN A 350 5.11 -14.37 -3.08
C ASN A 350 5.27 -13.95 -4.54
N ASN A 351 6.49 -14.03 -5.08
CA ASN A 351 6.75 -13.76 -6.48
C ASN A 351 6.69 -15.05 -7.31
N ARG A 352 5.83 -15.09 -8.31
CA ARG A 352 5.72 -16.19 -9.31
C ARG A 352 5.87 -15.70 -10.75
N ALA A 353 6.15 -14.40 -10.93
CA ALA A 353 6.29 -13.78 -12.25
C ALA A 353 7.54 -12.90 -12.30
N THR A 354 7.58 -11.92 -13.20
CA THR A 354 8.71 -11.00 -13.29
C THR A 354 8.60 -9.91 -12.24
N THR A 355 9.61 -9.76 -11.39
CA THR A 355 9.68 -8.67 -10.41
C THR A 355 11.01 -7.93 -10.50
N ARG A 356 10.94 -6.61 -10.65
CA ARG A 356 12.08 -5.70 -10.62
C ARG A 356 11.89 -4.66 -9.52
N LEU A 357 12.79 -4.66 -8.54
CA LEU A 357 12.70 -3.76 -7.39
C LEU A 357 13.90 -2.84 -7.35
N ALA A 358 13.66 -1.56 -7.10
CA ALA A 358 14.72 -0.68 -6.63
C ALA A 358 15.00 -0.96 -5.15
N LYS A 359 14.01 -0.73 -4.29
CA LYS A 359 14.18 -0.82 -2.84
C LYS A 359 12.99 -1.52 -2.21
N ALA A 360 13.21 -2.37 -1.21
CA ALA A 360 12.11 -3.03 -0.51
C ALA A 360 12.35 -3.30 0.97
N ARG A 361 11.26 -3.41 1.74
CA ARG A 361 11.21 -3.97 3.10
C ARG A 361 10.19 -5.09 3.17
N PHE A 362 10.61 -6.22 3.73
CA PHE A 362 9.79 -7.40 3.94
C PHE A 362 9.64 -7.70 5.43
N TYR A 363 8.42 -7.58 5.95
CA TYR A 363 8.03 -7.84 7.33
C TYR A 363 7.26 -9.16 7.51
N GLY A 364 6.89 -9.83 6.40
CA GLY A 364 6.26 -11.14 6.41
C GLY A 364 7.14 -12.26 6.96
N THR A 365 6.51 -13.39 7.23
CA THR A 365 7.21 -14.61 7.69
C THR A 365 7.88 -15.35 6.55
N LEU A 366 7.37 -15.20 5.33
CA LEU A 366 7.87 -15.86 4.13
C LEU A 366 8.23 -14.83 3.05
N PHE A 367 9.43 -14.98 2.50
CA PHE A 367 9.81 -14.48 1.19
C PHE A 367 9.94 -15.68 0.25
N LEU A 368 9.05 -15.78 -0.74
CA LEU A 368 9.07 -16.81 -1.77
C LEU A 368 9.34 -16.19 -3.14
N ASN A 369 10.40 -16.63 -3.80
CA ASN A 369 10.62 -16.37 -5.22
C ASN A 369 10.51 -17.66 -6.05
N ALA A 370 9.57 -17.68 -6.97
CA ALA A 370 9.32 -18.72 -7.95
C ALA A 370 9.27 -18.18 -9.39
N GLY A 371 9.54 -16.87 -9.58
CA GLY A 371 9.60 -16.19 -10.88
C GLY A 371 10.95 -15.52 -11.11
N THR A 372 11.04 -14.62 -12.10
CA THR A 372 12.27 -13.85 -12.30
C THR A 372 12.31 -12.69 -11.29
N PHE A 373 13.46 -12.50 -10.65
CA PHE A 373 13.63 -11.49 -9.63
C PHE A 373 14.95 -10.75 -9.85
N SER A 374 14.88 -9.42 -9.90
CA SER A 374 16.04 -8.57 -10.09
C SER A 374 15.97 -7.32 -9.22
N THR A 375 17.15 -6.85 -8.83
CA THR A 375 17.32 -5.67 -7.99
C THR A 375 18.36 -4.75 -8.59
N THR A 376 18.18 -3.44 -8.50
CA THR A 376 19.28 -2.47 -8.68
C THR A 376 20.19 -2.46 -7.44
N PRO A 377 21.31 -1.71 -7.42
CA PRO A 377 22.22 -1.67 -6.26
C PRO A 377 21.60 -1.19 -4.94
N ASP A 378 20.36 -0.72 -4.99
CA ASP A 378 19.59 -0.28 -3.85
C ASP A 378 19.31 -1.43 -2.85
N THR A 379 18.87 -1.04 -1.65
CA THR A 379 18.81 -1.92 -0.49
C THR A 379 17.49 -2.70 -0.40
N LEU A 380 17.57 -4.03 -0.33
CA LEU A 380 16.50 -4.87 0.22
C LEU A 380 16.67 -5.06 1.73
N SER A 381 15.58 -5.10 2.49
CA SER A 381 15.60 -5.29 3.94
C SER A 381 14.64 -6.38 4.39
N PHE A 382 15.14 -7.32 5.18
CA PHE A 382 14.43 -8.46 5.74
C PHE A 382 14.35 -8.26 7.25
N LEU A 383 13.15 -7.95 7.75
CA LEU A 383 13.00 -7.29 9.06
C LEU A 383 12.33 -8.17 10.12
N LYS A 384 11.70 -9.29 9.74
CA LYS A 384 10.94 -10.15 10.67
C LYS A 384 11.81 -11.23 11.29
N ALA A 385 11.73 -11.41 12.60
CA ALA A 385 12.38 -12.54 13.27
C ALA A 385 11.74 -13.88 12.83
N GLY A 386 12.57 -14.89 12.58
CA GLY A 386 12.12 -16.21 12.12
C GLY A 386 11.73 -16.26 10.64
N GLN A 387 12.05 -15.22 9.86
CA GLN A 387 11.67 -15.14 8.45
C GLN A 387 12.36 -16.22 7.60
N GLN A 388 11.57 -16.85 6.73
CA GLN A 388 12.02 -17.88 5.80
C GLN A 388 12.22 -17.28 4.41
N LEU A 389 13.39 -17.54 3.83
CA LEU A 389 13.73 -17.16 2.46
C LEU A 389 13.72 -18.43 1.60
N ARG A 390 12.86 -18.46 0.60
CA ARG A 390 12.72 -19.60 -0.31
C ARG A 390 12.82 -19.15 -1.76
N ASP A 391 13.64 -19.85 -2.50
CA ASP A 391 13.73 -19.77 -3.94
C ASP A 391 13.33 -21.12 -4.54
N SER A 392 12.57 -21.10 -5.63
CA SER A 392 12.20 -22.31 -6.38
C SER A 392 12.45 -22.15 -7.88
N THR A 393 13.31 -21.19 -8.24
CA THR A 393 13.70 -20.94 -9.63
C THR A 393 14.90 -21.81 -9.99
N ALA A 394 15.11 -22.07 -11.29
CA ALA A 394 16.29 -22.81 -11.75
C ALA A 394 17.58 -21.97 -11.65
N ASP A 395 17.47 -20.66 -11.89
CA ASP A 395 18.60 -19.73 -11.97
C ASP A 395 19.01 -19.17 -10.61
N GLY A 396 18.14 -19.28 -9.61
CA GLY A 396 18.31 -18.68 -8.30
C GLY A 396 17.83 -17.23 -8.23
N THR A 397 17.70 -16.73 -7.01
CA THR A 397 17.35 -15.34 -6.71
C THR A 397 18.61 -14.50 -6.51
N THR A 398 18.85 -13.52 -7.39
CA THR A 398 20.00 -12.61 -7.28
C THR A 398 19.60 -11.34 -6.52
N ILE A 399 20.31 -11.04 -5.42
CA ILE A 399 20.10 -9.85 -4.60
C ILE A 399 21.41 -9.09 -4.45
N THR A 400 21.45 -7.88 -5.02
CA THR A 400 22.66 -7.05 -5.02
C THR A 400 23.00 -6.57 -3.60
N THR A 401 22.07 -5.90 -2.93
CA THR A 401 22.28 -5.40 -1.56
C THR A 401 21.14 -5.86 -0.65
N ALA A 402 21.47 -6.56 0.43
CA ALA A 402 20.48 -7.01 1.43
C ALA A 402 20.89 -6.61 2.85
N TYR A 403 19.90 -6.23 3.66
CA TYR A 403 20.03 -6.03 5.10
C TYR A 403 19.12 -7.00 5.83
N LEU A 404 19.74 -7.90 6.59
CA LEU A 404 19.08 -8.86 7.45
C LEU A 404 19.06 -8.24 8.86
N LYS A 405 17.85 -7.95 9.38
CA LYS A 405 17.67 -7.38 10.71
C LYS A 405 16.73 -8.23 11.55
N THR A 406 16.98 -8.25 12.84
CA THR A 406 16.16 -8.80 13.93
C THR A 406 15.95 -10.32 13.84
N GLY A 407 16.51 -11.05 14.81
CA GLY A 407 16.28 -12.48 14.99
C GLY A 407 16.78 -13.37 13.84
N SER A 408 16.44 -14.65 13.88
CA SER A 408 16.90 -15.62 12.86
C SER A 408 16.28 -15.36 11.49
N LYS A 409 17.07 -15.57 10.43
CA LYS A 409 16.68 -15.65 9.03
C LYS A 409 17.11 -17.01 8.51
N THR A 410 16.21 -17.74 7.87
CA THR A 410 16.53 -19.08 7.39
C THR A 410 16.30 -19.17 5.89
N ILE A 411 17.35 -19.44 5.12
CA ILE A 411 17.22 -19.86 3.73
C ILE A 411 16.78 -21.32 3.74
N VAL A 412 15.50 -21.57 3.49
CA VAL A 412 14.89 -22.90 3.66
C VAL A 412 14.98 -23.77 2.41
N GLY A 413 15.14 -23.18 1.23
CA GLY A 413 15.32 -23.91 -0.02
C GLY A 413 15.66 -22.99 -1.20
N GLY A 414 16.23 -23.59 -2.26
CA GLY A 414 16.60 -22.90 -3.49
C GLY A 414 17.99 -22.27 -3.44
N ARG A 415 18.24 -21.36 -4.37
CA ARG A 415 19.56 -20.72 -4.55
C ARG A 415 19.43 -19.21 -4.42
N PHE A 416 20.21 -18.61 -3.52
CA PHE A 416 20.35 -17.15 -3.40
C PHE A 416 21.76 -16.74 -3.83
N ILE A 417 21.86 -15.67 -4.62
CA ILE A 417 23.12 -15.23 -5.24
C ILE A 417 23.41 -13.79 -4.83
N ILE A 418 24.61 -13.56 -4.31
CA ILE A 418 25.20 -12.24 -4.12
C ILE A 418 26.10 -12.00 -5.34
N PRO A 419 25.73 -11.06 -6.24
CA PRO A 419 26.51 -10.78 -7.43
C PRO A 419 27.82 -10.04 -7.08
N PRO A 420 28.76 -9.92 -8.03
CA PRO A 420 29.96 -9.10 -7.86
C PRO A 420 29.63 -7.67 -7.44
N GLY A 421 30.37 -7.14 -6.47
CA GLY A 421 30.09 -5.83 -5.85
C GLY A 421 28.83 -5.77 -4.95
N GLY A 422 28.05 -6.85 -4.89
CA GLY A 422 26.90 -6.96 -3.99
C GLY A 422 27.31 -7.21 -2.54
N SER A 423 26.44 -6.86 -1.60
CA SER A 423 26.68 -7.10 -0.17
C SER A 423 25.43 -7.50 0.60
N TRP A 424 25.57 -8.48 1.49
CA TRP A 424 24.55 -8.83 2.47
C TRP A 424 25.05 -8.49 3.87
N THR A 425 24.34 -7.61 4.56
CA THR A 425 24.69 -7.13 5.89
C THR A 425 23.76 -7.73 6.93
N VAL A 426 24.32 -8.46 7.89
CA VAL A 426 23.64 -8.93 9.09
C VAL A 426 23.84 -7.86 10.16
N ALA A 427 22.81 -7.08 10.46
CA ALA A 427 23.00 -5.75 11.04
C ALA A 427 22.91 -5.68 12.58
N ASP A 428 22.36 -6.68 13.27
CA ASP A 428 22.25 -6.65 14.74
C ASP A 428 22.81 -7.89 15.43
N ASN A 429 23.19 -7.74 16.70
CA ASN A 429 23.85 -8.80 17.49
C ASN A 429 22.97 -10.05 17.72
N ALA A 430 21.66 -9.97 17.45
CA ALA A 430 20.71 -11.07 17.61
C ALA A 430 20.32 -11.74 16.28
N THR A 431 20.74 -11.17 15.15
CA THR A 431 20.41 -11.68 13.82
C THR A 431 21.32 -12.85 13.50
N GLN A 432 20.69 -13.97 13.14
CA GLN A 432 21.37 -15.15 12.63
C GLN A 432 20.93 -15.38 11.19
N LEU A 433 21.87 -15.79 10.34
CA LEU A 433 21.55 -16.33 9.02
C LEU A 433 21.80 -17.83 9.04
N GLN A 434 20.77 -18.60 8.78
CA GLN A 434 20.80 -20.05 8.71
C GLN A 434 20.56 -20.49 7.28
N VAL A 435 21.30 -21.48 6.80
CA VAL A 435 21.11 -22.08 5.47
C VAL A 435 20.76 -23.54 5.67
N SER A 436 19.55 -23.92 5.28
CA SER A 436 19.04 -25.30 5.40
C SER A 436 19.77 -26.26 4.45
N PRO A 437 19.79 -27.58 4.74
CA PRO A 437 20.46 -28.60 3.92
C PRO A 437 20.12 -28.57 2.42
N ASN A 438 18.90 -28.15 2.07
CA ASN A 438 18.39 -28.11 0.70
C ASN A 438 18.47 -26.71 0.07
N ALA A 439 19.25 -25.81 0.65
CA ALA A 439 19.42 -24.42 0.20
C ALA A 439 20.88 -24.11 -0.10
N GLU A 440 21.09 -23.15 -1.00
CA GLU A 440 22.40 -22.67 -1.44
C GLU A 440 22.48 -21.14 -1.31
N LEU A 441 23.59 -20.64 -0.76
CA LEU A 441 23.96 -19.23 -0.78
C LEU A 441 25.28 -19.08 -1.54
N VAL A 442 25.25 -18.39 -2.68
CA VAL A 442 26.37 -18.26 -3.62
C VAL A 442 26.92 -16.84 -3.59
N LEU A 443 28.24 -16.72 -3.43
CA LEU A 443 28.99 -15.46 -3.52
C LEU A 443 29.75 -15.45 -4.86
N ARG A 444 29.31 -14.64 -5.83
CA ARG A 444 29.96 -14.58 -7.16
C ARG A 444 30.96 -13.43 -7.21
N ALA A 445 32.23 -13.75 -7.42
CA ALA A 445 33.27 -12.78 -7.76
C ALA A 445 33.58 -12.88 -9.26
N ASP A 446 33.73 -11.76 -9.94
CA ASP A 446 34.09 -11.70 -11.37
C ASP A 446 35.33 -10.84 -11.65
N GLY A 447 36.02 -10.36 -10.60
CA GLY A 447 37.17 -9.47 -10.70
C GLY A 447 36.85 -7.98 -10.80
N THR A 448 35.56 -7.58 -10.87
CA THR A 448 35.13 -6.17 -10.88
C THR A 448 34.70 -5.66 -9.50
N GLY A 449 34.53 -6.56 -8.53
CA GLY A 449 34.27 -6.26 -7.13
C GLY A 449 34.00 -7.55 -6.35
N ASP A 450 34.51 -7.64 -5.12
CA ASP A 450 34.27 -8.81 -4.29
C ASP A 450 32.85 -8.79 -3.71
N PRO A 451 32.05 -9.85 -3.87
CA PRO A 451 30.80 -9.98 -3.13
C PRO A 451 31.12 -10.05 -1.62
N ALA A 452 30.32 -9.39 -0.80
CA ALA A 452 30.56 -9.32 0.64
C ALA A 452 29.40 -9.88 1.46
N LEU A 453 29.71 -10.79 2.39
CA LEU A 453 28.80 -11.14 3.48
C LEU A 453 29.34 -10.51 4.76
N ILE A 454 28.67 -9.46 5.23
CA ILE A 454 29.15 -8.58 6.30
C ILE A 454 28.39 -8.87 7.58
N PHE A 455 29.15 -9.20 8.63
CA PHE A 455 28.65 -9.33 9.99
C PHE A 455 29.11 -8.11 10.82
N LEU A 456 28.17 -7.31 11.31
CA LEU A 456 28.46 -6.08 12.06
C LEU A 456 28.49 -6.28 13.60
N GLY A 457 28.21 -7.48 14.10
CA GLY A 457 28.03 -7.77 15.52
C GLY A 457 28.88 -8.91 16.09
N ILE A 458 29.21 -8.84 17.39
CA ILE A 458 30.10 -9.80 18.08
C ILE A 458 29.49 -11.20 18.35
N ASN A 459 28.16 -11.33 18.23
CA ASN A 459 27.40 -12.56 18.49
C ASN A 459 26.64 -13.09 17.26
N GLN A 460 27.02 -12.66 16.06
CA GLN A 460 26.38 -13.11 14.84
C GLN A 460 26.99 -14.43 14.38
N ASN A 461 26.13 -15.41 14.09
CA ASN A 461 26.53 -16.72 13.61
C ASN A 461 25.95 -16.94 12.22
N LEU A 462 26.81 -17.33 11.28
CA LEU A 462 26.38 -18.11 10.12
C LEU A 462 26.28 -19.57 10.57
N VAL A 463 25.08 -20.11 10.58
CA VAL A 463 24.86 -21.53 10.91
C VAL A 463 24.53 -22.25 9.60
N ALA A 464 25.54 -22.86 9.01
CA ALA A 464 25.33 -23.81 7.92
C ALA A 464 25.02 -25.17 8.55
N ALA A 465 23.86 -25.76 8.22
CA ALA A 465 23.52 -27.08 8.75
C ALA A 465 24.59 -28.10 8.30
N ALA A 466 25.22 -28.75 9.28
CA ALA A 466 26.32 -29.68 9.07
C ALA A 466 25.85 -30.98 8.42
N ARG A 467 25.67 -30.93 7.08
CA ARG A 467 25.72 -32.01 6.08
C ARG A 467 25.05 -31.47 4.82
N GLN A 468 25.86 -31.11 3.82
CA GLN A 468 25.51 -30.89 2.40
C GLN A 468 25.13 -29.49 1.88
N SER A 469 24.96 -28.43 2.68
CA SER A 469 24.75 -27.07 2.13
C SER A 469 26.07 -26.41 1.67
N PRO A 470 26.29 -26.13 0.38
CA PRO A 470 27.47 -25.41 -0.07
C PRO A 470 27.24 -23.90 0.07
N VAL A 471 28.07 -23.23 0.88
CA VAL A 471 28.37 -21.81 0.65
C VAL A 471 29.58 -21.79 -0.29
N THR A 472 29.40 -21.32 -1.51
CA THR A 472 30.38 -21.35 -2.59
C THR A 472 30.80 -19.93 -2.97
N GLY A 473 32.11 -19.64 -2.89
CA GLY A 473 32.72 -18.35 -3.23
C GLY A 473 33.68 -17.80 -2.15
N PRO A 474 34.42 -16.71 -2.43
CA PRO A 474 35.27 -16.06 -1.44
C PRO A 474 34.41 -15.44 -0.34
N VAL A 475 34.62 -15.85 0.91
CA VAL A 475 33.87 -15.32 2.06
C VAL A 475 34.78 -14.35 2.82
N ASN A 476 34.53 -13.05 2.69
CA ASN A 476 35.19 -12.01 3.48
C ASN A 476 34.53 -11.93 4.87
N LEU A 477 35.02 -12.73 5.83
CA LEU A 477 34.43 -12.83 7.16
C LEU A 477 35.12 -11.90 8.15
N LYS A 478 34.35 -10.96 8.70
CA LYS A 478 34.75 -10.19 9.90
C LYS A 478 34.13 -10.74 11.20
N GLY A 479 33.64 -11.99 11.21
CA GLY A 479 32.93 -12.64 12.34
C GLY A 479 33.29 -14.12 12.57
N ARG A 480 32.73 -14.73 13.63
CA ARG A 480 32.95 -16.15 13.98
C ARG A 480 32.12 -17.08 13.08
N ILE A 481 32.73 -18.11 12.49
CA ILE A 481 32.01 -19.25 11.91
C ILE A 481 31.91 -20.36 12.96
N ALA A 482 30.70 -20.73 13.36
CA ALA A 482 30.48 -21.99 14.06
C ALA A 482 30.28 -23.09 13.01
N ALA A 483 31.34 -23.83 12.68
CA ALA A 483 31.36 -25.02 11.82
C ALA A 483 30.78 -24.84 10.38
N ALA A 484 31.61 -24.41 9.43
CA ALA A 484 31.33 -24.57 8.00
C ALA A 484 32.36 -25.52 7.37
N THR A 485 31.89 -26.62 6.76
CA THR A 485 32.73 -27.51 5.95
C THR A 485 32.72 -27.00 4.51
N ALA A 486 33.71 -26.19 4.12
CA ALA A 486 33.84 -25.74 2.73
C ALA A 486 34.33 -26.90 1.84
N LYS A 487 33.56 -27.27 0.80
CA LYS A 487 33.96 -28.29 -0.19
C LYS A 487 34.33 -27.60 -1.51
N GLY A 488 35.62 -27.24 -1.65
CA GLY A 488 36.19 -26.74 -2.90
C GLY A 488 37.09 -27.79 -3.55
N ALA A 489 36.88 -28.04 -4.85
CA ALA A 489 37.75 -28.87 -5.67
C ALA A 489 39.18 -28.34 -5.68
N ALA A 490 40.15 -29.25 -5.65
CA ALA A 490 41.56 -29.00 -5.45
C ALA A 490 42.18 -27.96 -6.40
N ARG A 491 42.25 -26.68 -5.99
CA ARG A 491 43.35 -25.76 -6.34
C ARG A 491 43.60 -24.80 -5.17
N ARG A 492 44.75 -25.01 -4.52
CA ARG A 492 45.34 -24.29 -3.38
C ARG A 492 44.52 -24.33 -2.07
N PRO A 493 45.08 -24.88 -0.97
CA PRO A 493 44.45 -24.74 0.33
C PRO A 493 44.34 -23.25 0.65
N LEU A 494 43.12 -22.80 0.96
CA LEU A 494 42.88 -21.49 1.51
C LEU A 494 43.61 -21.45 2.86
N LEU A 495 44.79 -20.84 2.87
CA LEU A 495 45.50 -20.51 4.09
C LEU A 495 44.65 -19.44 4.77
N ALA A 496 43.74 -19.88 5.66
CA ALA A 496 43.09 -18.99 6.59
C ALA A 496 44.17 -18.47 7.54
N THR A 497 44.87 -17.42 7.14
CA THR A 497 45.63 -16.57 8.06
C THR A 497 44.62 -16.03 9.06
N THR A 498 44.51 -16.70 10.20
CA THR A 498 43.89 -16.20 11.42
C THR A 498 44.77 -15.07 11.99
N GLY A 499 44.99 -14.03 11.18
CA GLY A 499 45.39 -12.74 11.69
C GLY A 499 44.22 -12.21 12.50
N ARG A 500 44.24 -12.42 13.80
CA ARG A 500 43.32 -11.82 14.75
C ARG A 500 43.54 -10.31 14.71
N GLN A 501 42.97 -9.62 13.72
CA GLN A 501 42.70 -8.20 13.85
C GLN A 501 41.53 -8.11 14.82
N THR A 502 41.85 -8.01 16.11
CA THR A 502 40.95 -7.37 17.08
C THR A 502 40.74 -5.96 16.57
N LEU A 503 39.69 -5.75 15.77
CA LEU A 503 39.17 -4.42 15.49
C LEU A 503 38.95 -3.76 16.84
N ALA A 504 39.61 -2.62 17.06
CA ALA A 504 39.41 -1.85 18.27
C ALA A 504 37.90 -1.58 18.41
N PRO A 505 37.31 -1.74 19.62
CA PRO A 505 35.91 -1.46 19.84
C PRO A 505 35.58 -0.04 19.33
N PRO A 506 34.41 0.17 18.71
CA PRO A 506 34.03 1.46 18.15
C PRO A 506 34.08 2.53 19.24
N GLN A 507 34.76 3.64 18.93
CA GLN A 507 34.93 4.78 19.81
C GLN A 507 33.71 5.69 19.70
N VAL A 508 32.76 5.58 20.62
CA VAL A 508 31.46 6.25 20.52
C VAL A 508 31.03 6.86 21.85
N LEU A 509 30.49 8.07 21.81
CA LEU A 509 29.80 8.74 22.90
C LEU A 509 28.34 8.99 22.50
N THR A 510 27.39 8.58 23.34
CA THR A 510 25.96 8.75 23.09
C THR A 510 25.31 9.59 24.19
N LEU A 511 24.56 10.61 23.77
CA LEU A 511 23.90 11.59 24.63
C LEU A 511 22.40 11.69 24.26
N SER A 512 21.55 11.95 25.24
CA SER A 512 20.14 12.30 25.03
C SER A 512 19.75 13.50 25.88
N LEU A 513 18.80 14.28 25.41
CA LEU A 513 18.23 15.40 26.15
C LEU A 513 16.82 15.06 26.61
N LEU A 514 16.57 15.22 27.91
CA LEU A 514 15.28 14.91 28.53
C LEU A 514 14.60 16.19 29.00
N HIS A 515 13.28 16.26 28.84
CA HIS A 515 12.41 17.32 29.34
C HIS A 515 11.03 16.75 29.64
N GLU A 516 10.56 16.88 30.88
CA GLU A 516 9.20 16.49 31.30
C GLU A 516 8.81 15.04 30.91
N GLY A 517 9.77 14.12 30.97
CA GLY A 517 9.57 12.71 30.61
C GLY A 517 9.69 12.42 29.11
N ALA A 518 9.74 13.44 28.24
CA ALA A 518 10.08 13.28 26.83
C ALA A 518 11.61 13.19 26.64
N VAL A 519 12.04 12.41 25.64
CA VAL A 519 13.45 12.17 25.32
C VAL A 519 13.72 12.57 23.87
N SER A 520 14.81 13.28 23.63
CA SER A 520 15.24 13.63 22.28
C SER A 520 15.70 12.39 21.51
N LEU A 521 15.82 12.50 20.19
CA LEU A 521 16.64 11.54 19.43
C LEU A 521 18.06 11.49 20.03
N PRO A 522 18.70 10.30 20.07
CA PRO A 522 20.07 10.18 20.53
C PRO A 522 21.02 11.00 19.66
N LEU A 523 21.88 11.77 20.31
CA LEU A 523 23.05 12.40 19.70
C LEU A 523 24.23 11.44 19.83
N VAL A 524 24.85 11.08 18.71
CA VAL A 524 25.99 10.17 18.64
C VAL A 524 27.23 10.93 18.16
N ILE A 525 28.29 10.92 18.96
CA ILE A 525 29.62 11.36 18.55
C ILE A 525 30.50 10.13 18.36
N ARG A 526 30.93 9.88 17.13
CA ARG A 526 31.80 8.75 16.79
C ARG A 526 33.20 9.27 16.50
N PHE A 527 34.21 8.48 16.87
CA PHE A 527 35.59 8.77 16.51
C PHE A 527 36.13 7.75 15.52
N ASP A 528 36.66 8.26 14.42
CA ASP A 528 37.28 7.46 13.36
C ASP A 528 38.50 8.21 12.83
N ALA A 529 39.65 7.55 12.73
CA ALA A 529 40.90 8.20 12.33
C ALA A 529 40.84 8.76 10.89
N GLY A 530 39.98 8.21 10.03
CA GLY A 530 39.79 8.69 8.66
C GLY A 530 38.73 9.78 8.48
N ALA A 531 37.97 10.11 9.53
CA ALA A 531 36.85 11.03 9.42
C ALA A 531 37.29 12.48 9.18
N GLN A 532 36.43 13.23 8.49
CA GLN A 532 36.65 14.65 8.24
C GLN A 532 36.10 15.51 9.39
N PRO A 533 36.77 16.60 9.81
CA PRO A 533 36.21 17.53 10.79
C PRO A 533 34.97 18.31 10.29
N SER A 534 34.80 18.43 8.97
CA SER A 534 33.63 19.03 8.31
C SER A 534 32.59 17.97 7.99
N TYR A 535 31.33 18.39 7.78
CA TYR A 535 30.26 17.47 7.39
C TYR A 535 30.62 16.63 6.17
N SER A 536 30.49 15.31 6.30
CA SER A 536 30.75 14.33 5.25
C SER A 536 29.52 13.44 5.00
N PRO A 537 28.87 13.56 3.82
CA PRO A 537 27.78 12.66 3.42
C PRO A 537 28.28 11.21 3.35
N GLY A 538 27.81 10.37 4.27
CA GLY A 538 28.20 8.95 4.39
C GLY A 538 28.86 8.60 5.72
N GLU A 539 29.43 9.58 6.41
CA GLU A 539 29.98 9.45 7.77
C GLU A 539 29.04 10.05 8.81
N ASP A 540 28.37 11.16 8.44
CA ASP A 540 27.51 11.96 9.31
C ASP A 540 26.02 11.84 8.99
N GLN A 541 25.19 12.17 9.98
CA GLN A 541 23.75 12.28 9.81
C GLN A 541 23.26 13.68 10.20
N LEU A 542 22.71 14.41 9.22
CA LEU A 542 22.06 15.70 9.45
C LEU A 542 20.89 15.54 10.43
N TYR A 543 20.80 16.50 11.35
CA TYR A 543 19.65 16.61 12.24
C TYR A 543 18.37 16.83 11.43
N ARG A 544 17.36 16.01 11.73
CA ARG A 544 16.00 16.18 11.24
C ARG A 544 15.09 16.35 12.44
N LYS A 545 14.32 17.44 12.42
CA LYS A 545 13.34 17.71 13.47
C LYS A 545 12.32 16.57 13.53
N ALA A 546 12.13 16.02 14.73
CA ALA A 546 11.08 15.04 14.98
C ALA A 546 9.69 15.71 14.87
N ALA A 547 8.67 14.94 14.47
CA ALA A 547 7.30 15.44 14.46
C ALA A 547 6.82 15.63 15.90
N GLY A 548 6.56 16.88 16.31
CA GLY A 548 5.96 17.22 17.60
C GLY A 548 6.80 18.13 18.50
N PRO A 549 6.22 18.60 19.62
CA PRO A 549 6.88 19.49 20.58
C PRO A 549 7.74 18.69 21.59
N GLY A 550 8.88 18.17 21.14
CA GLY A 550 9.83 17.45 22.00
C GLY A 550 11.10 18.24 22.32
N PRO A 551 11.93 17.77 23.26
CA PRO A 551 13.30 18.26 23.41
C PRO A 551 14.13 17.94 22.16
N GLU A 552 14.98 18.88 21.78
CA GLU A 552 15.83 18.80 20.60
C GLU A 552 17.31 18.92 21.01
N ALA A 553 18.13 18.03 20.46
CA ALA A 553 19.57 17.98 20.70
C ALA A 553 20.32 17.58 19.44
N TRP A 554 21.43 18.27 19.16
CA TRP A 554 22.36 17.93 18.09
C TRP A 554 23.74 18.52 18.39
N SER A 555 24.75 18.09 17.62
CA SER A 555 26.08 18.70 17.61
C SER A 555 26.32 19.47 16.32
N TYR A 556 27.36 20.30 16.28
CA TYR A 556 27.80 20.97 15.07
C TYR A 556 29.10 20.37 14.53
N SER A 557 29.17 20.18 13.21
CA SER A 557 30.44 20.00 12.50
C SER A 557 31.25 21.32 12.47
N SER A 558 32.52 21.26 12.06
CA SER A 558 33.37 22.47 11.95
C SER A 558 32.83 23.50 10.95
N ASP A 559 32.09 23.07 9.92
CA ASP A 559 31.38 23.91 8.95
C ASP A 559 29.94 24.24 9.37
N HIS A 560 29.63 24.11 10.67
CA HIS A 560 28.38 24.52 11.31
C HIS A 560 27.11 23.81 10.81
N LYS A 561 27.21 22.56 10.33
CA LYS A 561 26.03 21.74 10.03
C LYS A 561 25.50 21.07 11.30
N PRO A 562 24.17 21.05 11.53
CA PRO A 562 23.58 20.39 12.69
C PRO A 562 23.48 18.87 12.46
N LEU A 563 24.05 18.07 13.36
CA LEU A 563 24.23 16.62 13.21
C LEU A 563 23.69 15.83 14.41
N THR A 564 22.88 14.79 14.14
CA THR A 564 22.50 13.76 15.14
C THR A 564 23.56 12.65 15.25
N GLN A 565 24.34 12.45 14.19
CA GLN A 565 25.55 11.63 14.22
C GLN A 565 26.69 12.45 13.64
N ASN A 566 27.72 12.68 14.45
CA ASN A 566 28.91 13.46 14.10
C ASN A 566 30.15 12.59 14.27
N THR A 567 30.75 12.21 13.15
CA THR A 567 31.95 11.36 13.11
C THR A 567 33.18 12.26 12.95
N LEU A 568 34.09 12.22 13.91
CA LEU A 568 35.24 13.12 13.97
C LEU A 568 36.56 12.33 14.09
N PRO A 569 37.67 12.88 13.61
CA PRO A 569 38.98 12.35 13.94
C PRO A 569 39.27 12.57 15.43
N LEU A 570 39.79 11.54 16.11
CA LEU A 570 40.25 11.67 17.49
C LEU A 570 41.62 12.37 17.49
N HIS A 571 41.61 13.69 17.68
CA HIS A 571 42.84 14.47 17.73
C HIS A 571 43.66 14.18 19.00
N THR A 572 44.98 14.29 18.89
CA THR A 572 45.90 14.19 20.02
C THR A 572 45.80 15.39 20.98
N GLY A 573 45.27 16.54 20.52
CA GLY A 573 45.09 17.75 21.32
C GLY A 573 43.70 17.89 21.96
N LYS A 574 43.25 19.14 22.07
CA LYS A 574 41.90 19.49 22.56
C LYS A 574 40.93 19.57 21.39
N THR A 575 39.88 18.75 21.41
CA THR A 575 38.73 18.86 20.51
C THR A 575 37.58 19.54 21.26
N VAL A 576 36.94 20.52 20.62
CA VAL A 576 35.74 21.21 21.15
C VAL A 576 34.59 20.99 20.18
N ILE A 577 33.48 20.45 20.68
CA ILE A 577 32.28 20.19 19.88
C ILE A 577 31.13 20.98 20.48
N SER A 578 30.58 21.92 19.72
CA SER A 578 29.40 22.67 20.15
C SER A 578 28.15 21.80 20.12
N LEU A 579 27.36 21.86 21.19
CA LEU A 579 26.09 21.16 21.31
C LEU A 579 24.93 22.14 21.38
N PHE A 580 23.88 21.83 20.62
CA PHE A 580 22.59 22.49 20.76
C PHE A 580 21.71 21.76 21.78
N CYS A 581 21.01 22.51 22.63
CA CYS A 581 19.87 22.01 23.41
C CYS A 581 18.67 22.96 23.30
N GLY A 582 17.47 22.41 23.15
CA GLY A 582 16.24 23.20 23.11
C GLY A 582 14.99 22.35 23.13
N GLY A 583 13.84 22.99 22.92
CA GLY A 583 12.53 22.35 22.86
C GLY A 583 11.43 23.39 22.64
N ALA A 584 10.16 22.97 22.66
CA ALA A 584 9.00 23.87 22.50
C ALA A 584 8.74 24.75 23.75
N SER A 585 9.16 24.30 24.92
CA SER A 585 8.96 24.94 26.22
C SER A 585 10.29 25.24 26.92
N GLY A 586 10.30 26.27 27.79
CA GLY A 586 11.35 26.41 28.81
C GLY A 586 11.10 25.43 29.96
N GLY A 587 12.05 25.29 30.89
CA GLY A 587 11.88 24.45 32.07
C GLY A 587 13.14 23.66 32.43
N ALA A 588 12.97 22.59 33.20
CA ALA A 588 14.08 21.72 33.60
C ALA A 588 14.42 20.71 32.50
N TYR A 589 15.70 20.58 32.21
CA TYR A 589 16.27 19.70 31.20
C TYR A 589 17.40 18.87 31.82
N THR A 590 17.63 17.68 31.25
CA THR A 590 18.73 16.80 31.67
C THR A 590 19.46 16.27 30.45
N TRP A 591 20.78 16.49 30.40
CA TRP A 591 21.64 15.68 29.54
C TRP A 591 21.84 14.31 30.19
N GLN A 592 21.38 13.26 29.54
CA GLN A 592 21.65 11.88 29.93
C GLN A 592 22.78 11.33 29.06
N ILE A 593 23.81 10.79 29.72
CA ILE A 593 24.94 10.15 29.06
C ILE A 593 24.65 8.66 28.97
N ASN A 594 24.30 8.19 27.78
CA ASN A 594 23.86 6.81 27.54
C ASN A 594 25.03 5.83 27.40
N GLY A 595 26.25 6.34 27.18
CA GLY A 595 27.47 5.54 27.19
C GLY A 595 28.64 6.24 26.50
N ALA A 596 29.85 5.91 26.96
CA ALA A 596 31.12 6.24 26.31
C ALA A 596 31.92 4.94 26.16
N ALA A 597 32.00 4.42 24.95
CA ALA A 597 32.63 3.13 24.66
C ALA A 597 33.85 3.28 23.76
N GLY A 598 34.81 2.37 23.92
CA GLY A 598 35.94 2.17 23.01
C GLY A 598 37.05 3.23 23.03
N LEU A 599 36.86 4.37 23.70
CA LEU A 599 37.85 5.45 23.74
C LEU A 599 39.19 4.99 24.36
N PRO A 600 40.35 5.34 23.77
CA PRO A 600 41.65 4.96 24.32
C PRO A 600 41.82 5.47 25.76
N PRO A 601 42.55 4.73 26.61
CA PRO A 601 43.02 5.24 27.89
C PRO A 601 43.74 6.59 27.72
N GLY A 602 43.55 7.51 28.66
CA GLY A 602 44.18 8.84 28.63
C GLY A 602 43.32 9.96 28.03
N TYR A 603 42.14 9.70 27.46
CA TYR A 603 41.22 10.79 27.09
C TYR A 603 40.31 11.19 28.26
N THR A 604 40.05 12.48 28.40
CA THR A 604 39.04 13.06 29.30
C THR A 604 37.93 13.68 28.45
N ILE A 605 36.68 13.49 28.86
CA ILE A 605 35.50 13.99 28.14
C ILE A 605 34.69 14.82 29.14
N ARG A 606 34.61 16.12 28.90
CA ARG A 606 33.87 17.03 29.78
C ARG A 606 32.76 17.73 29.02
N LEU A 607 31.59 17.82 29.64
CA LEU A 607 30.51 18.70 29.18
C LEU A 607 30.66 20.03 29.90
N LEU A 608 30.94 21.10 29.15
CA LEU A 608 31.03 22.48 29.65
C LEU A 608 29.70 23.20 29.40
N ASP A 609 29.11 23.75 30.46
CA ASP A 609 27.98 24.67 30.37
C ASP A 609 28.50 26.11 30.31
N LYS A 610 28.41 26.74 29.13
CA LYS A 610 28.93 28.10 28.92
C LYS A 610 28.16 29.16 29.69
N LEU A 611 26.91 28.90 30.07
CA LEU A 611 26.13 29.86 30.83
C LEU A 611 26.59 29.92 32.29
N THR A 612 26.92 28.78 32.89
CA THR A 612 27.28 28.70 34.32
C THR A 612 28.78 28.58 34.56
N GLY A 613 29.57 28.30 33.53
CA GLY A 613 31.01 27.98 33.62
C GLY A 613 31.30 26.61 34.26
N LYS A 614 30.27 25.86 34.65
CA LYS A 614 30.42 24.54 35.27
C LYS A 614 30.75 23.50 34.22
N SER A 615 31.52 22.49 34.60
CA SER A 615 31.79 21.33 33.75
C SER A 615 31.65 20.02 34.50
N ALA A 616 31.22 18.97 33.80
CA ALA A 616 31.08 17.62 34.33
C ALA A 616 31.89 16.61 33.51
N ASP A 617 32.55 15.67 34.18
CA ASP A 617 33.23 14.56 33.52
C ASP A 617 32.21 13.49 33.12
N LEU A 618 32.09 13.25 31.81
CA LEU A 618 31.08 12.34 31.26
C LEU A 618 31.41 10.86 31.45
N LYS A 619 32.60 10.53 31.96
CA LYS A 619 32.94 9.15 32.34
C LYS A 619 32.36 8.75 33.70
N THR A 620 32.12 9.73 34.57
CA THR A 620 31.66 9.50 35.95
C THR A 620 30.29 10.12 36.23
N THR A 621 29.85 11.04 35.38
CA THR A 621 28.54 11.69 35.48
C THR A 621 27.59 11.04 34.48
N ALA A 622 26.48 10.46 34.96
CA ALA A 622 25.44 9.90 34.09
C ALA A 622 24.39 10.94 33.68
N HIS A 623 24.20 11.98 34.49
CA HIS A 623 23.17 13.01 34.30
C HIS A 623 23.72 14.41 34.62
N TYR A 624 23.43 15.38 33.74
CA TYR A 624 23.70 16.80 33.99
C TYR A 624 22.40 17.60 33.89
N HIS A 625 21.95 18.13 35.02
CA HIS A 625 20.69 18.87 35.12
C HIS A 625 20.90 20.38 34.90
N PHE A 626 20.00 21.00 34.14
CA PHE A 626 20.00 22.44 33.89
C PHE A 626 18.58 22.95 33.60
N SER A 627 18.38 24.26 33.61
CA SER A 627 17.11 24.87 33.20
C SER A 627 17.28 25.79 32.02
N THR A 628 16.26 25.86 31.17
CA THR A 628 16.15 26.79 30.04
C THR A 628 14.99 27.77 30.30
N ALA A 629 15.12 29.00 29.80
CA ALA A 629 14.08 30.02 29.85
C ALA A 629 13.92 30.66 28.47
N ARG A 630 12.70 30.69 27.94
CA ARG A 630 12.42 31.26 26.60
C ARG A 630 12.84 32.72 26.46
N GLY A 631 12.72 33.49 27.54
CA GLY A 631 13.18 34.88 27.61
C GLY A 631 14.70 35.07 27.71
N ASN A 632 15.49 34.00 27.84
CA ASN A 632 16.94 34.06 27.89
C ASN A 632 17.56 33.17 26.80
N PRO A 633 17.90 33.74 25.63
CA PRO A 633 18.52 33.00 24.52
C PRO A 633 19.83 32.29 24.88
N ALA A 634 20.58 32.76 25.88
CA ALA A 634 21.80 32.09 26.33
C ALA A 634 21.55 30.80 27.13
N SER A 635 20.30 30.58 27.56
CA SER A 635 19.92 29.40 28.34
C SER A 635 19.59 28.17 27.50
N TYR A 636 19.38 28.33 26.19
CA TYR A 636 19.14 27.29 25.19
C TYR A 636 20.02 27.53 23.96
N GLY A 637 19.91 26.68 22.93
CA GLY A 637 20.76 26.78 21.75
C GLY A 637 22.14 26.18 21.97
N SER A 638 23.18 26.82 21.42
CA SER A 638 24.59 26.38 21.51
C SER A 638 25.23 26.65 22.88
N ARG A 639 24.52 26.36 23.97
CA ARG A 639 24.95 26.60 25.36
C ARG A 639 26.07 25.67 25.82
N PHE A 640 26.11 24.45 25.30
CA PHE A 640 27.01 23.41 25.79
C PHE A 640 28.15 23.12 24.82
N GLU A 641 29.28 22.69 25.37
CA GLU A 641 30.43 22.19 24.60
C GLU A 641 30.91 20.86 25.17
N LEU A 642 31.24 19.91 24.29
CA LEU A 642 32.04 18.75 24.66
C LEU A 642 33.51 19.08 24.48
N LEU A 643 34.26 18.96 25.57
CA LEU A 643 35.70 19.11 25.60
C LEU A 643 36.32 17.72 25.68
N ILE A 644 37.06 17.34 24.64
CA ILE A 644 37.77 16.07 24.59
C ILE A 644 39.24 16.39 24.59
N THR A 645 39.93 16.00 25.66
CA THR A 645 41.34 16.29 25.86
C THR A 645 42.08 15.01 26.15
N ARG A 646 43.11 14.72 25.37
CA ARG A 646 44.09 13.73 25.77
C ARG A 646 44.86 14.29 26.96
N GLN A 647 44.80 13.60 28.10
CA GLN A 647 45.82 13.74 29.14
C GLN A 647 47.09 13.11 28.58
N ASP A 648 47.75 13.85 27.69
CA ASP A 648 49.16 13.59 27.44
C ASP A 648 49.84 13.83 28.78
N GLY A 649 50.51 12.79 29.27
CA GLY A 649 51.40 12.94 30.40
C GLY A 649 52.40 14.05 30.09
N GLN A 650 52.83 14.68 31.18
CA GLN A 650 54.27 14.82 31.38
C GLN A 650 55.07 13.61 30.87
#